data_AF-A0A935S0Z5-F1
#
_entry.id   AF-A0A935S0Z5-F1
#
_cell.length_a   1.000
_cell.length_b   1.000
_cell.length_c   1.000
_cell.angle_alpha   90.00
_cell.angle_beta   90.00
_cell.angle_gamma   90.00
#
_symmetry.space_group_name_H-M   'P 1'
#
loop_
_entity.id
_entity.type
_entity.pdbx_description
1 polymer ?
#
loop_
_entity_poly.entity_id
_entity_poly.type
_entity_poly.pdbx_seq_one_letter_code
_entity_poly.pdbx_strand_id
1 'polypeptide(L)'
;MPEFEILLISIDWESPDRVRTIVPSKKFLEASKIEGNKYDYDIVLYNKEDDLYFQFAVKTKHTPFLKTNDGNWNQNSRLYNIQDDLWIIKGDWRTGQRGISYHHCPSINTIGKIEIGISENLTQIQQFVTVDINSNIDDFDFAQLKNDFEGELWNLITSNKSNVTSDKIEIRYCDKIFRYAENQSIIEFIKAFDHISKNSKRELSHSKELRKTEKVIPIAETYRKLSISGTATILPSKAVLENHDIYENRFVCFMLHSIHLIVSKNIKYTSLQIERLKNEIEVLNQKISILQVPDPKVNPEKINNEILAQEEFLNEWKTKWENRKTAFVNNHNNTADSFNELVFQISGVIYFDGKPTFWGNKLNGNDLGWSALEFETDPEELFEDGKETTIKFFAAYKRLAITVGGRQRIKFSVWAIRQGSFEYVNSFQDKIILRQRANYATLQNNNWKQFSILSTSDRNKFIQERNNQVQTLSKKIEKINFQIQNIGEFNVEQSEIQPLLEKRLKTSFFKKIKWQNFQGFKPSMTFIQNISYRNALRFYKEVLKSEGIDIAVFDLYENVTSFGLREMPQVYELWCLVTQIKVLEESFHFAHISKDLLALLKTIDPKKQTISEHSKIDFKNSLAGRQVTIHYQKSIAERKRPDFILEVTCNNRTINLILDAKFKNYNYKKSIVYETMDMNNKYGGDKNYVFILHPCKDGTFEERNIKYTNHGGERIFYGEGDEQQIKFPFHEYGYIELKPNFTDTLKKLIAMSFEYLLEPSRNAKKDNKYMTQNQIMKCFV
;
A
#
# COMPACT_ATOMS: atom_id res chain seq x y z
N MET A 1 -45.62 -7.47 15.43
CA MET A 1 -44.17 -7.75 15.37
C MET A 1 -43.86 -8.32 14.00
N PRO A 2 -42.68 -8.04 13.40
CA PRO A 2 -42.30 -8.63 12.12
C PRO A 2 -42.34 -10.17 12.21
N GLU A 3 -42.80 -10.85 11.16
CA GLU A 3 -42.80 -12.33 11.05
C GLU A 3 -41.43 -12.92 10.70
N PHE A 4 -40.36 -12.18 11.01
CA PHE A 4 -38.99 -12.59 10.82
C PHE A 4 -38.09 -12.06 11.94
N GLU A 5 -36.96 -12.73 12.11
CA GLU A 5 -35.90 -12.34 13.04
C GLU A 5 -34.55 -12.45 12.32
N ILE A 6 -33.66 -11.48 12.53
CA ILE A 6 -32.29 -11.53 12.04
C ILE A 6 -31.40 -11.98 13.18
N LEU A 7 -30.64 -13.05 12.95
CA LEU A 7 -29.80 -13.71 13.95
C LEU A 7 -28.36 -13.80 13.47
N LEU A 8 -27.45 -13.97 14.40
CA LEU A 8 -26.09 -14.42 14.12
C LEU A 8 -25.95 -15.87 14.57
N ILE A 9 -25.45 -16.73 13.67
CA ILE A 9 -25.28 -18.15 13.94
C ILE A 9 -23.90 -18.63 13.50
N SER A 10 -23.31 -19.54 14.27
CA SER A 10 -22.17 -20.36 13.86
C SER A 10 -22.67 -21.74 13.47
N ILE A 11 -22.15 -22.30 12.38
CA ILE A 11 -22.55 -23.61 11.88
C ILE A 11 -21.32 -24.52 11.80
N ASP A 12 -21.35 -25.63 12.52
CA ASP A 12 -20.42 -26.73 12.31
C ASP A 12 -21.00 -27.70 11.27
N TRP A 13 -20.27 -27.95 10.20
CA TRP A 13 -20.71 -28.81 9.10
C TRP A 13 -20.07 -30.19 9.20
N GLU A 14 -20.87 -31.24 9.12
CA GLU A 14 -20.36 -32.61 9.02
C GLU A 14 -19.96 -32.94 7.58
N SER A 15 -20.77 -32.48 6.61
CA SER A 15 -20.58 -32.66 5.18
C SER A 15 -21.29 -31.54 4.40
N PRO A 16 -21.11 -31.41 3.06
CA PRO A 16 -21.72 -30.34 2.26
C PRO A 16 -23.25 -30.21 2.38
N ASP A 17 -23.92 -31.29 2.77
CA ASP A 17 -25.38 -31.36 2.86
C ASP A 17 -25.87 -31.64 4.29
N ARG A 18 -24.95 -31.75 5.26
CA ARG A 18 -25.29 -32.12 6.64
C ARG A 18 -24.65 -31.18 7.65
N VAL A 19 -25.51 -30.51 8.41
CA VAL A 19 -25.11 -29.68 9.56
C VAL A 19 -24.95 -30.59 10.79
N ARG A 20 -23.85 -30.39 11.53
CA ARG A 20 -23.60 -31.07 12.80
C ARG A 20 -24.23 -30.31 13.95
N THR A 21 -23.93 -29.02 14.08
CA THR A 21 -24.46 -28.16 15.14
C THR A 21 -24.65 -26.72 14.64
N ILE A 22 -25.65 -26.04 15.20
CA ILE A 22 -25.89 -24.61 15.01
C ILE A 22 -25.84 -23.96 16.38
N VAL A 23 -24.99 -22.95 16.52
CA VAL A 23 -24.82 -22.19 17.77
C VAL A 23 -25.28 -20.76 17.51
N PRO A 24 -26.36 -20.27 18.14
CA PRO A 24 -26.74 -18.87 18.05
C PRO A 24 -25.77 -17.99 18.86
N SER A 25 -25.52 -16.79 18.35
CA SER A 25 -24.72 -15.77 19.05
C SER A 25 -25.39 -15.36 20.35
N LYS A 26 -24.57 -14.99 21.34
CA LYS A 26 -25.07 -14.40 22.60
C LYS A 26 -25.54 -12.95 22.42
N LYS A 27 -25.14 -12.30 21.31
CA LYS A 27 -25.52 -10.93 20.98
C LYS A 27 -26.82 -10.92 20.19
N PHE A 28 -27.80 -10.20 20.71
CA PHE A 28 -29.05 -9.94 20.01
C PHE A 28 -28.83 -8.85 18.95
N LEU A 29 -29.37 -9.05 17.75
CA LEU A 29 -29.35 -8.04 16.69
C LEU A 29 -30.65 -7.25 16.69
N GLU A 30 -30.55 -5.95 16.97
CA GLU A 30 -31.66 -5.01 16.82
C GLU A 30 -31.55 -4.27 15.49
N ALA A 31 -32.71 -3.92 14.92
CA ALA A 31 -32.73 -3.09 13.71
C ALA A 31 -32.24 -1.68 14.06
N SER A 32 -31.19 -1.21 13.40
CA SER A 32 -30.66 0.14 13.59
C SER A 32 -31.60 1.21 13.03
N LYS A 33 -32.42 0.85 12.03
CA LYS A 33 -33.46 1.74 11.49
C LYS A 33 -34.66 0.96 11.00
N ILE A 34 -35.86 1.50 11.22
CA ILE A 34 -37.13 0.92 10.75
C ILE A 34 -37.93 2.01 10.03
N GLU A 35 -38.18 1.82 8.73
CA GLU A 35 -38.99 2.71 7.89
C GLU A 35 -40.10 1.91 7.20
N GLY A 36 -41.26 1.82 7.85
CA GLY A 36 -42.42 1.08 7.32
C GLY A 36 -42.12 -0.42 7.22
N ASN A 37 -41.94 -0.92 5.99
CA ASN A 37 -41.57 -2.31 5.71
C ASN A 37 -40.07 -2.52 5.42
N LYS A 38 -39.26 -1.49 5.64
CA LYS A 38 -37.80 -1.54 5.51
C LYS A 38 -37.15 -1.61 6.88
N TYR A 39 -36.24 -2.55 7.03
CA TYR A 39 -35.51 -2.81 8.28
C TYR A 39 -34.01 -2.82 7.98
N ASP A 40 -33.27 -1.94 8.62
CA ASP A 40 -31.82 -1.87 8.48
C ASP A 40 -31.16 -2.46 9.72
N TYR A 41 -30.13 -3.27 9.54
CA TYR A 41 -29.34 -3.92 10.58
C TYR A 41 -27.86 -3.66 10.35
N ASP A 42 -27.11 -3.53 11.45
CA ASP A 42 -25.66 -3.37 11.40
C ASP A 42 -24.97 -4.62 11.97
N ILE A 43 -24.06 -5.20 11.20
CA ILE A 43 -23.17 -6.27 11.64
C ILE A 43 -21.72 -5.92 11.33
N VAL A 44 -20.79 -6.72 11.85
CA VAL A 44 -19.35 -6.48 11.73
C VAL A 44 -18.65 -7.71 11.14
N LEU A 45 -17.65 -7.50 10.29
CA LEU A 45 -16.81 -8.56 9.72
C LEU A 45 -16.18 -9.47 10.78
N TYR A 46 -16.03 -10.75 10.43
CA TYR A 46 -15.38 -11.76 11.27
C TYR A 46 -15.90 -11.78 12.71
N ASN A 47 -17.21 -11.61 12.89
CA ASN A 47 -17.82 -11.67 14.21
C ASN A 47 -17.53 -13.03 14.85
N LYS A 48 -16.90 -13.01 16.03
CA LYS A 48 -16.33 -14.19 16.66
C LYS A 48 -16.66 -14.19 18.16
N GLU A 49 -17.19 -15.30 18.64
CA GLU A 49 -17.50 -15.53 20.06
C GLU A 49 -17.03 -16.94 20.43
N ASP A 50 -16.34 -17.09 21.57
CA ASP A 50 -15.86 -18.39 22.08
C ASP A 50 -15.15 -19.26 21.01
N ASP A 51 -14.28 -18.63 20.23
CA ASP A 51 -13.56 -19.24 19.10
C ASP A 51 -14.35 -19.62 17.83
N LEU A 52 -15.66 -19.36 17.80
CA LEU A 52 -16.55 -19.65 16.68
C LEU A 52 -16.83 -18.41 15.82
N TYR A 53 -16.95 -18.59 14.51
CA TYR A 53 -17.29 -17.52 13.57
C TYR A 53 -18.80 -17.52 13.30
N PHE A 54 -19.40 -16.33 13.37
CA PHE A 54 -20.84 -16.15 13.20
C PHE A 54 -21.16 -15.45 11.88
N GLN A 55 -22.15 -15.97 11.17
CA GLN A 55 -22.77 -15.37 9.98
C GLN A 55 -24.18 -14.91 10.30
N PHE A 56 -24.72 -13.93 9.55
CA PHE A 56 -26.13 -13.60 9.69
C PHE A 56 -27.02 -14.72 9.12
N ALA A 57 -28.20 -14.87 9.70
CA ALA A 57 -29.28 -15.72 9.25
C ALA A 57 -30.62 -14.99 9.37
N VAL A 58 -31.56 -15.32 8.49
CA VAL A 58 -32.94 -14.84 8.55
C VAL A 58 -33.80 -15.99 9.04
N LYS A 59 -34.46 -15.83 10.19
CA LYS A 59 -35.46 -16.79 10.67
C LYS A 59 -36.84 -16.30 10.27
N THR A 60 -37.50 -17.00 9.36
CA THR A 60 -38.84 -16.62 8.89
C THR A 60 -39.56 -17.78 8.20
N LYS A 61 -40.88 -17.84 8.38
CA LYS A 61 -41.76 -18.80 7.69
C LYS A 61 -41.89 -18.51 6.19
N HIS A 62 -41.56 -17.29 5.77
CA HIS A 62 -41.58 -16.85 4.38
C HIS A 62 -40.29 -17.23 3.65
N THR A 63 -40.21 -16.93 2.35
CA THR A 63 -38.99 -17.16 1.58
C THR A 63 -38.19 -15.86 1.44
N PRO A 64 -36.95 -15.79 1.96
CA PRO A 64 -36.06 -14.68 1.74
C PRO A 64 -35.29 -14.83 0.41
N PHE A 65 -35.23 -13.73 -0.34
CA PHE A 65 -34.50 -13.60 -1.59
C PHE A 65 -33.42 -12.55 -1.44
N LEU A 66 -32.20 -12.85 -1.89
CA LEU A 66 -31.09 -11.91 -1.98
C LEU A 66 -31.25 -11.04 -3.24
N LYS A 67 -30.93 -9.75 -3.16
CA LYS A 67 -30.93 -8.88 -4.34
C LYS A 67 -29.72 -9.18 -5.20
N THR A 68 -29.94 -9.38 -6.50
CA THR A 68 -28.84 -9.58 -7.46
C THR A 68 -28.11 -8.28 -7.75
N ASN A 69 -26.89 -8.37 -8.29
CA ASN A 69 -26.08 -7.22 -8.70
C ASN A 69 -26.78 -6.31 -9.73
N ASP A 70 -27.68 -6.88 -10.55
CA ASP A 70 -28.49 -6.13 -11.52
C ASP A 70 -29.67 -5.38 -10.87
N GLY A 71 -29.78 -5.43 -9.53
CA GLY A 71 -30.83 -4.80 -8.76
C GLY A 71 -32.16 -5.57 -8.75
N ASN A 72 -32.21 -6.77 -9.32
CA ASN A 72 -33.42 -7.59 -9.45
C ASN A 72 -33.49 -8.72 -8.42
N TRP A 73 -34.71 -9.20 -8.16
CA TRP A 73 -34.99 -10.39 -7.34
C TRP A 73 -35.39 -11.54 -8.26
N ASN A 74 -34.82 -12.73 -8.08
CA ASN A 74 -35.18 -13.89 -8.90
C ASN A 74 -35.19 -15.21 -8.10
N GLN A 75 -35.71 -16.28 -8.71
CA GLN A 75 -35.78 -17.61 -8.07
C GLN A 75 -34.41 -18.12 -7.64
N ASN A 76 -33.38 -17.83 -8.43
CA ASN A 76 -32.01 -18.29 -8.18
C ASN A 76 -31.32 -17.51 -7.05
N SER A 77 -31.92 -16.42 -6.57
CA SER A 77 -31.39 -15.62 -5.46
C SER A 77 -32.02 -15.98 -4.11
N ARG A 78 -32.82 -17.05 -4.04
CA ARG A 78 -33.37 -17.59 -2.80
C ARG A 78 -32.25 -18.02 -1.84
N LEU A 79 -32.35 -17.64 -0.57
CA LEU A 79 -31.43 -18.09 0.48
C LEU A 79 -31.60 -19.60 0.74
N TYR A 80 -30.59 -20.25 1.30
CA TYR A 80 -30.62 -21.67 1.62
C TYR A 80 -31.28 -21.89 2.99
N ASN A 81 -32.33 -22.71 3.04
CA ASN A 81 -32.96 -23.14 4.29
C ASN A 81 -32.15 -24.30 4.88
N ILE A 82 -31.64 -24.12 6.09
CA ILE A 82 -30.90 -25.17 6.80
C ILE A 82 -31.87 -26.09 7.54
N GLN A 83 -32.61 -25.51 8.48
CA GLN A 83 -33.52 -26.19 9.40
C GLN A 83 -34.39 -25.15 10.12
N ASP A 84 -35.62 -25.51 10.54
CA ASP A 84 -36.48 -24.70 11.41
C ASP A 84 -36.67 -23.24 10.95
N ASP A 85 -36.99 -23.06 9.67
CA ASP A 85 -37.22 -21.75 9.06
C ASP A 85 -36.01 -20.79 9.12
N LEU A 86 -34.80 -21.35 9.30
CA LEU A 86 -33.54 -20.64 9.36
C LEU A 86 -32.86 -20.60 7.98
N TRP A 87 -32.71 -19.40 7.44
CA TRP A 87 -32.20 -19.17 6.09
C TRP A 87 -30.84 -18.47 6.12
N ILE A 88 -29.92 -18.94 5.29
CA ILE A 88 -28.56 -18.39 5.18
C ILE A 88 -28.14 -18.15 3.73
N ILE A 89 -27.08 -17.39 3.55
CA ILE A 89 -26.33 -17.37 2.29
C ILE A 89 -25.38 -18.57 2.27
N LYS A 90 -25.72 -19.62 1.51
CA LYS A 90 -24.87 -20.81 1.33
C LYS A 90 -23.97 -20.61 0.10
N GLY A 91 -22.66 -20.46 0.30
CA GLY A 91 -21.67 -20.46 -0.77
C GLY A 91 -20.99 -21.81 -0.98
N ASP A 92 -19.84 -21.80 -1.66
CA ASP A 92 -19.10 -23.02 -2.01
C ASP A 92 -18.56 -23.76 -0.79
N TRP A 93 -18.49 -25.09 -0.87
CA TRP A 93 -17.82 -25.91 0.15
C TRP A 93 -16.31 -25.70 0.10
N ARG A 94 -15.70 -25.39 1.23
CA ARG A 94 -14.25 -25.15 1.36
C ARG A 94 -13.68 -25.89 2.56
N THR A 95 -12.40 -26.25 2.49
CA THR A 95 -11.63 -26.80 3.61
C THR A 95 -10.53 -25.81 3.99
N GLY A 96 -10.57 -25.31 5.23
CA GLY A 96 -9.57 -24.37 5.75
C GLY A 96 -8.22 -25.04 6.01
N GLN A 97 -7.19 -24.22 6.28
CA GLN A 97 -5.82 -24.69 6.53
C GLN A 97 -5.69 -25.68 7.71
N ARG A 98 -6.63 -25.64 8.66
CA ARG A 98 -6.71 -26.57 9.80
C ARG A 98 -7.43 -27.88 9.47
N GLY A 99 -7.85 -28.09 8.22
CA GLY A 99 -8.62 -29.26 7.78
C GLY A 99 -10.13 -29.19 8.07
N ILE A 100 -10.61 -28.10 8.68
CA ILE A 100 -12.02 -27.89 8.98
C ILE A 100 -12.76 -27.47 7.71
N SER A 101 -13.84 -28.14 7.38
CA SER A 101 -14.63 -27.83 6.18
C SER A 101 -15.90 -27.04 6.53
N TYR A 102 -16.28 -26.12 5.66
CA TYR A 102 -17.38 -25.19 5.86
C TYR A 102 -17.92 -24.67 4.52
N HIS A 103 -19.15 -24.19 4.49
CA HIS A 103 -19.65 -23.38 3.39
C HIS A 103 -19.14 -21.95 3.49
N HIS A 104 -18.51 -21.45 2.42
CA HIS A 104 -18.13 -20.06 2.33
C HIS A 104 -19.36 -19.17 2.45
N CYS A 105 -19.29 -18.13 3.29
CA CYS A 105 -20.38 -17.20 3.47
C CYS A 105 -19.89 -15.76 3.24
N PRO A 106 -20.48 -15.04 2.25
CA PRO A 106 -20.15 -13.65 1.99
C PRO A 106 -20.31 -12.74 3.22
N SER A 107 -21.27 -13.01 4.11
CA SER A 107 -21.52 -12.13 5.26
C SER A 107 -20.46 -12.15 6.36
N ILE A 108 -19.56 -13.14 6.34
CA ILE A 108 -18.41 -13.18 7.27
C ILE A 108 -17.24 -12.37 6.73
N ASN A 109 -17.05 -12.37 5.41
CA ASN A 109 -15.79 -11.97 4.74
C ASN A 109 -15.93 -10.70 3.88
N THR A 110 -17.12 -10.13 3.77
CA THR A 110 -17.42 -9.05 2.82
C THR A 110 -18.07 -7.85 3.50
N ILE A 111 -17.52 -6.65 3.29
CA ILE A 111 -18.11 -5.37 3.74
C ILE A 111 -19.09 -4.87 2.69
N GLY A 112 -20.15 -4.20 3.15
CA GLY A 112 -21.13 -3.53 2.30
C GLY A 112 -22.56 -3.92 2.66
N LYS A 113 -23.47 -3.58 1.74
CA LYS A 113 -24.91 -3.75 1.98
C LYS A 113 -25.44 -5.01 1.32
N ILE A 114 -26.09 -5.84 2.12
CA ILE A 114 -26.86 -6.99 1.67
C ILE A 114 -28.33 -6.60 1.74
N GLU A 115 -29.02 -6.64 0.59
CA GLU A 115 -30.45 -6.37 0.52
C GLU A 115 -31.22 -7.68 0.33
N ILE A 116 -32.21 -7.91 1.20
CA ILE A 116 -33.03 -9.13 1.25
C ILE A 116 -34.49 -8.74 1.16
N GLY A 117 -35.23 -9.38 0.27
CA GLY A 117 -36.67 -9.28 0.15
C GLY A 117 -37.33 -10.52 0.73
N ILE A 118 -38.25 -10.36 1.67
CA ILE A 118 -39.01 -11.47 2.26
C ILE A 118 -40.40 -11.51 1.60
N SER A 119 -40.77 -12.68 1.08
CA SER A 119 -42.02 -12.87 0.35
C SER A 119 -42.50 -14.34 0.41
N GLU A 120 -43.82 -14.54 0.31
CA GLU A 120 -44.41 -15.87 0.10
C GLU A 120 -44.17 -16.38 -1.32
N ASN A 121 -44.33 -15.51 -2.32
CA ASN A 121 -44.17 -15.77 -3.75
C ASN A 121 -43.62 -14.48 -4.40
N LEU A 122 -42.50 -14.56 -5.13
CA LEU A 122 -41.72 -13.44 -5.74
C LEU A 122 -42.51 -12.32 -6.45
N THR A 123 -43.81 -12.48 -6.65
CA THR A 123 -44.74 -11.49 -7.20
C THR A 123 -44.91 -10.25 -6.33
N GLN A 124 -44.77 -10.36 -4.99
CA GLN A 124 -44.86 -9.19 -4.10
C GLN A 124 -43.95 -9.34 -2.87
N ILE A 125 -42.89 -8.54 -2.81
CA ILE A 125 -42.01 -8.48 -1.63
C ILE A 125 -42.74 -7.70 -0.53
N GLN A 126 -42.93 -8.33 0.62
CA GLN A 126 -43.66 -7.76 1.75
C GLN A 126 -42.74 -6.90 2.62
N GLN A 127 -41.53 -7.38 2.88
CA GLN A 127 -40.55 -6.74 3.75
C GLN A 127 -39.19 -6.68 3.06
N PHE A 128 -38.46 -5.60 3.33
CA PHE A 128 -37.11 -5.36 2.85
C PHE A 128 -36.16 -5.28 4.03
N VAL A 129 -35.13 -6.09 4.03
CA VAL A 129 -34.09 -6.10 5.06
C VAL A 129 -32.78 -5.66 4.41
N THR A 130 -32.18 -4.60 4.93
CA THR A 130 -30.82 -4.19 4.59
C THR A 130 -29.91 -4.60 5.73
N VAL A 131 -28.85 -5.34 5.45
CA VAL A 131 -27.79 -5.65 6.42
C VAL A 131 -26.54 -4.91 5.98
N ASP A 132 -26.12 -3.91 6.73
CA ASP A 132 -24.86 -3.21 6.54
C ASP A 132 -23.74 -3.95 7.31
N ILE A 133 -22.73 -4.40 6.58
CA ILE A 133 -21.60 -5.14 7.14
C ILE A 133 -20.41 -4.20 7.24
N ASN A 134 -20.10 -3.79 8.46
CA ASN A 134 -19.03 -2.84 8.75
C ASN A 134 -17.66 -3.54 8.98
N SER A 135 -16.58 -2.78 8.77
CA SER A 135 -15.22 -3.20 9.13
C SER A 135 -15.10 -3.39 10.64
N ASN A 136 -14.30 -4.38 11.07
CA ASN A 136 -13.94 -4.55 12.47
C ASN A 136 -12.63 -3.86 12.84
N ILE A 137 -12.04 -3.07 11.94
CA ILE A 137 -10.79 -2.35 12.12
C ILE A 137 -11.11 -0.89 12.41
N ASP A 138 -10.71 -0.42 13.59
CA ASP A 138 -10.84 0.98 14.00
C ASP A 138 -9.99 1.89 13.08
N ASP A 139 -10.48 3.10 12.80
CA ASP A 139 -9.81 4.11 11.95
C ASP A 139 -9.50 3.68 10.50
N PHE A 140 -10.22 2.69 9.94
CA PHE A 140 -10.05 2.25 8.55
C PHE A 140 -11.32 2.45 7.71
N ASP A 141 -11.24 3.37 6.73
CA ASP A 141 -12.34 3.64 5.79
C ASP A 141 -12.27 2.70 4.57
N PHE A 142 -13.24 1.79 4.49
CA PHE A 142 -13.38 0.86 3.37
C PHE A 142 -13.73 1.57 2.04
N ALA A 143 -14.64 2.54 2.08
CA ALA A 143 -15.03 3.26 0.87
C ALA A 143 -13.82 4.00 0.30
N GLN A 144 -12.97 4.54 1.18
CA GLN A 144 -11.68 5.09 0.80
C GLN A 144 -10.76 4.04 0.19
N LEU A 145 -10.55 2.86 0.81
CA LEU A 145 -9.71 1.78 0.23
C LEU A 145 -10.20 1.37 -1.16
N LYS A 146 -11.50 1.16 -1.33
CA LYS A 146 -12.08 0.75 -2.61
C LYS A 146 -11.87 1.83 -3.67
N ASN A 147 -12.17 3.08 -3.34
CA ASN A 147 -11.97 4.20 -4.27
C ASN A 147 -10.49 4.38 -4.63
N ASP A 148 -9.60 4.20 -3.65
CA ASP A 148 -8.15 4.24 -3.85
C ASP A 148 -7.72 3.12 -4.78
N PHE A 149 -8.10 1.87 -4.50
CA PHE A 149 -7.79 0.71 -5.35
C PHE A 149 -8.28 0.87 -6.79
N GLU A 150 -9.57 1.19 -6.97
CA GLU A 150 -10.11 1.35 -8.33
C GLU A 150 -9.41 2.50 -9.07
N GLY A 151 -9.11 3.60 -8.38
CA GLY A 151 -8.46 4.77 -8.97
C GLY A 151 -7.00 4.54 -9.31
N GLU A 152 -6.23 3.89 -8.43
CA GLU A 152 -4.83 3.55 -8.71
C GLU A 152 -4.73 2.51 -9.82
N LEU A 153 -5.63 1.52 -9.83
CA LEU A 153 -5.71 0.56 -10.91
C LEU A 153 -6.06 1.25 -12.24
N TRP A 154 -7.01 2.20 -12.20
CA TRP A 154 -7.37 3.01 -13.36
C TRP A 154 -6.17 3.79 -13.91
N ASN A 155 -5.46 4.54 -13.06
CA ASN A 155 -4.27 5.31 -13.46
C ASN A 155 -3.18 4.43 -14.08
N LEU A 156 -3.01 3.24 -13.51
CA LEU A 156 -2.02 2.27 -13.94
C LEU A 156 -2.36 1.63 -15.31
N ILE A 157 -3.64 1.44 -15.63
CA ILE A 157 -4.07 1.03 -16.98
C ILE A 157 -4.10 2.20 -17.97
N THR A 158 -4.28 3.44 -17.50
CA THR A 158 -4.24 4.65 -18.35
C THR A 158 -2.82 5.23 -18.47
N SER A 159 -1.81 4.36 -18.52
CA SER A 159 -0.41 4.62 -18.94
C SER A 159 0.34 5.84 -18.37
N ASN A 160 -0.14 6.52 -17.33
CA ASN A 160 0.46 7.72 -16.73
C ASN A 160 0.89 8.81 -17.74
N LYS A 161 0.39 8.77 -18.98
CA LYS A 161 0.42 9.96 -19.83
C LYS A 161 -0.49 10.91 -19.12
N SER A 162 0.09 11.87 -18.39
CA SER A 162 -0.64 13.02 -17.89
C SER A 162 -1.72 13.34 -18.90
N ASN A 163 -3.01 13.23 -18.52
CA ASN A 163 -4.19 13.27 -19.39
C ASN A 163 -4.37 14.62 -20.14
N VAL A 164 -3.28 15.35 -20.30
CA VAL A 164 -3.06 16.57 -21.05
C VAL A 164 -1.79 16.32 -21.84
N THR A 165 -1.92 15.71 -23.02
CA THR A 165 -0.91 15.94 -24.06
C THR A 165 -0.87 17.44 -24.33
N SER A 166 0.33 18.02 -24.49
CA SER A 166 0.50 19.46 -24.72
C SER A 166 -0.18 19.97 -25.99
N ASP A 167 -0.62 19.06 -26.85
CA ASP A 167 -1.23 19.34 -28.13
C ASP A 167 -2.72 19.66 -27.92
N LYS A 168 -3.00 20.93 -27.61
CA LYS A 168 -4.38 21.46 -27.55
C LYS A 168 -4.90 21.71 -28.97
N ILE A 169 -6.04 21.11 -29.32
CA ILE A 169 -6.75 21.33 -30.59
C ILE A 169 -8.13 21.88 -30.26
N GLU A 170 -8.46 23.09 -30.73
CA GLU A 170 -9.76 23.71 -30.43
C GLU A 170 -10.87 23.21 -31.36
N ILE A 171 -11.93 22.66 -30.76
CA ILE A 171 -13.12 22.20 -31.49
C ILE A 171 -14.37 22.72 -30.81
N ARG A 172 -15.26 23.29 -31.62
CA ARG A 172 -16.58 23.72 -31.16
C ARG A 172 -17.61 22.63 -31.45
N TYR A 173 -18.33 22.19 -30.42
CA TYR A 173 -19.48 21.30 -30.56
C TYR A 173 -20.61 21.77 -29.66
N CYS A 174 -21.79 21.99 -30.24
CA CYS A 174 -22.84 22.82 -29.65
C CYS A 174 -22.27 24.21 -29.28
N ASP A 175 -22.55 24.71 -28.08
CA ASP A 175 -22.07 26.02 -27.58
C ASP A 175 -20.76 25.92 -26.77
N LYS A 176 -20.06 24.79 -26.87
CA LYS A 176 -18.92 24.43 -26.02
C LYS A 176 -17.63 24.25 -26.83
N ILE A 177 -16.49 24.49 -26.19
CA ILE A 177 -15.16 24.36 -26.79
C ILE A 177 -14.42 23.23 -26.08
N PHE A 178 -13.92 22.28 -26.86
CA PHE A 178 -13.13 21.15 -26.40
C PHE A 178 -11.70 21.31 -26.91
N ARG A 179 -10.71 21.06 -26.05
CA ARG A 179 -9.29 21.28 -26.34
C ARG A 179 -8.46 20.02 -26.34
N TYR A 180 -8.99 18.91 -25.80
CA TYR A 180 -8.28 17.64 -25.71
C TYR A 180 -8.61 16.71 -26.88
N ALA A 181 -7.59 16.04 -27.43
CA ALA A 181 -7.74 15.14 -28.58
C ALA A 181 -8.66 13.93 -28.28
N GLU A 182 -8.75 13.49 -27.01
CA GLU A 182 -9.68 12.44 -26.59
C GLU A 182 -11.14 12.91 -26.77
N ASN A 183 -11.42 14.12 -26.29
CA ASN A 183 -12.75 14.74 -26.35
C ASN A 183 -13.22 14.93 -27.80
N GLN A 184 -12.30 15.31 -28.70
CA GLN A 184 -12.58 15.32 -30.14
C GLN A 184 -13.06 13.96 -30.64
N SER A 185 -12.29 12.92 -30.33
CA SER A 185 -12.57 11.55 -30.80
C SER A 185 -13.90 11.04 -30.25
N ILE A 186 -14.25 11.39 -29.01
CA ILE A 186 -15.55 11.09 -28.41
C ILE A 186 -16.69 11.82 -29.16
N ILE A 187 -16.52 13.09 -29.48
CA ILE A 187 -17.53 13.88 -30.20
C ILE A 187 -17.77 13.32 -31.61
N GLU A 188 -16.70 12.98 -32.32
CA GLU A 188 -16.80 12.38 -33.65
C GLU A 188 -17.41 10.96 -33.60
N PHE A 189 -17.11 10.18 -32.55
CA PHE A 189 -17.81 8.93 -32.28
C PHE A 189 -19.31 9.14 -32.08
N ILE A 190 -19.70 10.13 -31.27
CA ILE A 190 -21.11 10.47 -31.01
C ILE A 190 -21.84 10.81 -32.33
N LYS A 191 -21.21 11.59 -33.22
CA LYS A 191 -21.78 11.90 -34.55
C LYS A 191 -22.00 10.64 -35.38
N ALA A 192 -21.02 9.73 -35.40
CA ALA A 192 -21.13 8.45 -36.10
C ALA A 192 -22.24 7.56 -35.49
N PHE A 193 -22.32 7.49 -34.16
CA PHE A 193 -23.36 6.76 -33.44
C PHE A 193 -24.76 7.30 -33.75
N ASP A 194 -24.94 8.63 -33.74
CA ASP A 194 -26.23 9.26 -34.05
C ASP A 194 -26.68 8.92 -35.49
N HIS A 195 -25.73 8.81 -36.43
CA HIS A 195 -26.02 8.38 -37.78
C HIS A 195 -26.45 6.90 -37.85
N ILE A 196 -25.75 6.01 -37.14
CA ILE A 196 -26.06 4.58 -37.05
C ILE A 196 -27.41 4.36 -36.37
N SER A 197 -27.70 5.08 -35.28
CA SER A 197 -28.96 4.96 -34.54
C SER A 197 -30.17 5.31 -35.42
N LYS A 198 -30.03 6.30 -36.30
CA LYS A 198 -31.07 6.67 -37.29
C LYS A 198 -31.19 5.64 -38.42
N ASN A 199 -30.06 5.17 -38.95
CA ASN A 199 -29.99 4.29 -40.12
C ASN A 199 -29.29 2.96 -39.78
N SER A 200 -29.83 2.25 -38.80
CA SER A 200 -29.18 1.04 -38.29
C SER A 200 -29.30 -0.12 -39.29
N LYS A 201 -28.26 -0.95 -39.36
CA LYS A 201 -28.33 -2.20 -40.12
C LYS A 201 -29.41 -3.08 -39.50
N ARG A 202 -30.19 -3.72 -40.38
CA ARG A 202 -31.29 -4.64 -40.03
C ARG A 202 -31.10 -5.97 -40.75
N GLU A 203 -31.31 -7.06 -40.03
CA GLU A 203 -31.49 -8.38 -40.62
C GLU A 203 -32.97 -8.64 -40.82
N LEU A 204 -33.32 -9.17 -41.99
CA LEU A 204 -34.71 -9.48 -42.34
C LEU A 204 -34.96 -10.96 -42.08
N SER A 205 -35.79 -11.27 -41.08
CA SER A 205 -36.24 -12.65 -40.86
C SER A 205 -37.62 -12.85 -41.48
N HIS A 206 -37.81 -13.99 -42.14
CA HIS A 206 -39.11 -14.32 -42.73
C HIS A 206 -40.05 -14.81 -41.63
N SER A 207 -41.19 -14.14 -41.51
CA SER A 207 -42.29 -14.53 -40.63
C SER A 207 -43.56 -14.71 -41.44
N LYS A 208 -44.63 -15.11 -40.75
CA LYS A 208 -45.97 -15.23 -41.32
C LYS A 208 -46.89 -14.33 -40.55
N GLU A 209 -47.72 -13.58 -41.25
CA GLU A 209 -48.76 -12.78 -40.61
C GLU A 209 -50.07 -12.88 -41.39
N LEU A 210 -51.16 -12.57 -40.71
CA LEU A 210 -52.49 -12.57 -41.29
C LEU A 210 -52.76 -11.20 -41.91
N ARG A 211 -52.91 -11.15 -43.24
CA ARG A 211 -53.23 -9.91 -43.97
C ARG A 211 -54.57 -10.01 -44.69
N LYS A 212 -55.21 -8.86 -44.89
CA LYS A 212 -56.38 -8.76 -45.79
C LYS A 212 -55.99 -9.24 -47.18
N THR A 213 -56.88 -9.95 -47.85
CA THR A 213 -56.70 -10.54 -49.20
C THR A 213 -55.96 -9.65 -50.19
N GLU A 214 -56.29 -8.35 -50.21
CA GLU A 214 -55.70 -7.32 -51.08
C GLU A 214 -54.18 -7.08 -50.87
N LYS A 215 -53.64 -7.41 -49.69
CA LYS A 215 -52.25 -7.11 -49.29
C LYS A 215 -51.41 -8.36 -49.02
N VAL A 216 -51.91 -9.53 -49.41
CA VAL A 216 -51.29 -10.83 -49.14
C VAL A 216 -50.20 -11.11 -50.17
N ILE A 217 -49.03 -11.49 -49.67
CA ILE A 217 -47.94 -12.08 -50.45
C ILE A 217 -48.07 -13.60 -50.29
N PRO A 218 -48.41 -14.36 -51.35
CA PRO A 218 -48.79 -15.77 -51.22
C PRO A 218 -47.66 -16.66 -50.69
N ILE A 219 -48.02 -17.59 -49.79
CA ILE A 219 -47.22 -18.71 -49.30
C ILE A 219 -48.05 -20.00 -49.38
N ALA A 220 -47.43 -21.17 -49.23
CA ALA A 220 -48.12 -22.47 -49.33
C ALA A 220 -49.38 -22.57 -48.42
N GLU A 221 -49.32 -21.97 -47.22
CA GLU A 221 -50.47 -21.89 -46.30
C GLU A 221 -51.60 -20.96 -46.78
N THR A 222 -51.27 -19.91 -47.54
CA THR A 222 -52.27 -19.04 -48.18
C THR A 222 -53.17 -19.86 -49.10
N TYR A 223 -52.55 -20.68 -49.95
CA TYR A 223 -53.26 -21.55 -50.89
C TYR A 223 -54.05 -22.63 -50.15
N ARG A 224 -53.48 -23.27 -49.12
CA ARG A 224 -54.20 -24.25 -48.27
C ARG A 224 -55.42 -23.63 -47.59
N LYS A 225 -55.31 -22.40 -47.08
CA LYS A 225 -56.44 -21.73 -46.43
C LYS A 225 -57.51 -21.37 -47.45
N LEU A 226 -57.14 -20.83 -48.61
CA LEU A 226 -58.08 -20.54 -49.69
C LEU A 226 -58.81 -21.80 -50.18
N SER A 227 -58.11 -22.93 -50.32
CA SER A 227 -58.73 -24.20 -50.76
C SER A 227 -59.71 -24.79 -49.74
N ILE A 228 -59.54 -24.48 -48.45
CA ILE A 228 -60.42 -24.98 -47.38
C ILE A 228 -61.62 -24.05 -47.17
N SER A 229 -61.41 -22.73 -47.15
CA SER A 229 -62.45 -21.77 -46.72
C SER A 229 -63.13 -21.00 -47.85
N GLY A 230 -62.62 -21.02 -49.09
CA GLY A 230 -63.24 -20.43 -50.28
C GLY A 230 -63.30 -18.88 -50.32
N THR A 231 -63.64 -18.22 -49.21
CA THR A 231 -63.88 -16.77 -49.10
C THR A 231 -63.31 -16.17 -47.80
N ALA A 232 -62.05 -16.47 -47.50
CA ALA A 232 -61.39 -15.90 -46.32
C ALA A 232 -60.92 -14.45 -46.59
N THR A 233 -61.44 -13.50 -45.80
CA THR A 233 -61.06 -12.07 -45.85
C THR A 233 -59.64 -11.81 -45.31
N ILE A 234 -59.10 -12.73 -44.51
CA ILE A 234 -57.76 -12.64 -43.91
C ILE A 234 -56.99 -13.93 -44.19
N LEU A 235 -55.86 -13.82 -44.91
CA LEU A 235 -55.04 -14.94 -45.32
C LEU A 235 -53.62 -14.85 -44.73
N PRO A 236 -52.97 -16.00 -44.46
CA PRO A 236 -51.54 -16.06 -44.17
C PRO A 236 -50.78 -15.42 -45.32
N SER A 237 -49.84 -14.55 -45.00
CA SER A 237 -48.98 -13.86 -45.95
C SER A 237 -47.54 -14.00 -45.49
N LYS A 238 -46.61 -14.01 -46.45
CA LYS A 238 -45.20 -13.76 -46.14
C LYS A 238 -45.09 -12.39 -45.47
N ALA A 239 -44.48 -12.36 -44.30
CA ALA A 239 -44.14 -11.16 -43.55
C ALA A 239 -42.63 -11.12 -43.32
N VAL A 240 -42.12 -9.93 -43.05
CA VAL A 240 -40.70 -9.73 -42.75
C VAL A 240 -40.62 -9.03 -41.41
N LEU A 241 -39.95 -9.68 -40.46
CA LEU A 241 -39.61 -9.06 -39.19
C LEU A 241 -38.21 -8.45 -39.31
N GLU A 242 -38.13 -7.17 -38.99
CA GLU A 242 -36.85 -6.47 -38.91
C GLU A 242 -36.19 -6.78 -37.57
N ASN A 243 -35.03 -7.44 -37.60
CA ASN A 243 -34.18 -7.62 -36.45
C ASN A 243 -33.05 -6.59 -36.47
N HIS A 244 -33.05 -5.68 -35.50
CA HIS A 244 -31.96 -4.73 -35.28
C HIS A 244 -30.94 -5.22 -34.24
N ASP A 245 -31.23 -6.29 -33.49
CA ASP A 245 -30.33 -6.88 -32.52
C ASP A 245 -29.35 -7.84 -33.20
N ILE A 246 -28.47 -7.25 -34.00
CA ILE A 246 -27.44 -7.94 -34.78
C ILE A 246 -26.05 -7.67 -34.19
N TYR A 247 -25.09 -8.50 -34.59
CA TYR A 247 -23.72 -8.44 -34.08
C TYR A 247 -23.09 -7.04 -34.18
N GLU A 248 -23.22 -6.35 -35.32
CA GLU A 248 -22.63 -5.02 -35.51
C GLU A 248 -23.27 -3.95 -34.63
N ASN A 249 -24.59 -4.00 -34.44
CA ASN A 249 -25.33 -3.05 -33.61
C ASN A 249 -25.04 -3.27 -32.12
N ARG A 250 -24.94 -4.54 -31.69
CA ARG A 250 -24.48 -4.91 -30.34
C ARG A 250 -23.11 -4.33 -30.05
N PHE A 251 -22.18 -4.44 -31.00
CA PHE A 251 -20.84 -3.89 -30.82
C PHE A 251 -20.82 -2.36 -30.77
N VAL A 252 -21.61 -1.66 -31.59
CA VAL A 252 -21.69 -0.19 -31.54
C VAL A 252 -22.29 0.30 -30.21
N CYS A 253 -23.31 -0.38 -29.69
CA CYS A 253 -23.85 -0.10 -28.35
C CYS A 253 -22.82 -0.41 -27.26
N PHE A 254 -22.07 -1.50 -27.37
CA PHE A 254 -20.96 -1.80 -26.47
C PHE A 254 -19.92 -0.67 -26.47
N MET A 255 -19.45 -0.21 -27.64
CA MET A 255 -18.50 0.90 -27.74
C MET A 255 -19.03 2.18 -27.06
N LEU A 256 -20.30 2.52 -27.25
CA LEU A 256 -20.92 3.67 -26.57
C LEU A 256 -20.90 3.50 -25.05
N HIS A 257 -21.24 2.30 -24.55
CA HIS A 257 -21.19 1.99 -23.13
C HIS A 257 -19.77 2.10 -22.56
N SER A 258 -18.78 1.54 -23.25
CA SER A 258 -17.37 1.64 -22.85
C SER A 258 -16.88 3.09 -22.81
N ILE A 259 -17.18 3.91 -23.83
CA ILE A 259 -16.80 5.34 -23.83
C ILE A 259 -17.46 6.08 -22.66
N HIS A 260 -18.75 5.84 -22.43
CA HIS A 260 -19.44 6.41 -21.27
C HIS A 260 -18.75 6.04 -19.95
N LEU A 261 -18.39 4.77 -19.77
CA LEU A 261 -17.72 4.34 -18.56
C LEU A 261 -16.33 4.97 -18.43
N ILE A 262 -15.52 5.03 -19.50
CA ILE A 262 -14.22 5.72 -19.51
C ILE A 262 -14.39 7.17 -19.04
N VAL A 263 -15.34 7.91 -19.62
CA VAL A 263 -15.64 9.30 -19.26
C VAL A 263 -16.06 9.41 -17.79
N SER A 264 -16.99 8.59 -17.33
CA SER A 264 -17.43 8.60 -15.93
C SER A 264 -16.31 8.26 -14.94
N LYS A 265 -15.43 7.31 -15.28
CA LYS A 265 -14.29 6.92 -14.45
C LYS A 265 -13.22 8.00 -14.44
N ASN A 266 -12.94 8.63 -15.60
CA ASN A 266 -12.05 9.78 -15.70
C ASN A 266 -12.54 10.89 -14.78
N ILE A 267 -13.80 11.34 -14.90
CA ILE A 267 -14.37 12.38 -14.03
C ILE A 267 -14.19 12.04 -12.54
N LYS A 268 -14.55 10.81 -12.14
CA LYS A 268 -14.43 10.35 -10.75
C LYS A 268 -12.98 10.42 -10.25
N TYR A 269 -12.04 9.78 -10.94
CA TYR A 269 -10.67 9.65 -10.44
C TYR A 269 -9.82 10.90 -10.65
N THR A 270 -10.06 11.71 -11.69
CA THR A 270 -9.41 13.01 -11.82
C THR A 270 -9.85 13.97 -10.72
N SER A 271 -11.12 13.92 -10.30
CA SER A 271 -11.61 14.73 -9.17
C SER A 271 -10.91 14.34 -7.87
N LEU A 272 -10.83 13.04 -7.58
CA LEU A 272 -10.11 12.51 -6.41
C LEU A 272 -8.61 12.83 -6.46
N GLN A 273 -7.98 12.78 -7.63
CA GLN A 273 -6.59 13.16 -7.80
C GLN A 273 -6.36 14.65 -7.49
N ILE A 274 -7.25 15.54 -7.97
CA ILE A 274 -7.20 16.97 -7.64
C ILE A 274 -7.28 17.19 -6.12
N GLU A 275 -8.18 16.50 -5.43
CA GLU A 275 -8.31 16.60 -3.96
C GLU A 275 -7.02 16.17 -3.26
N ARG A 276 -6.42 15.04 -3.67
CA ARG A 276 -5.14 14.58 -3.10
C ARG A 276 -4.00 15.59 -3.31
N LEU A 277 -3.89 16.14 -4.51
CA LEU A 277 -2.86 17.15 -4.82
C LEU A 277 -3.07 18.44 -4.01
N LYS A 278 -4.33 18.85 -3.77
CA LYS A 278 -4.65 19.98 -2.89
C LYS A 278 -4.24 19.70 -1.44
N ASN A 279 -4.51 18.50 -0.93
CA ASN A 279 -4.08 18.10 0.42
C ASN A 279 -2.55 18.07 0.54
N GLU A 280 -1.84 17.61 -0.49
CA GLU A 280 -0.37 17.68 -0.51
C GLU A 280 0.13 19.13 -0.45
N ILE A 281 -0.48 20.05 -1.21
CA ILE A 281 -0.16 21.48 -1.14
C ILE A 281 -0.40 22.02 0.29
N GLU A 282 -1.49 21.62 0.95
CA GLU A 282 -1.76 22.05 2.33
C GLU A 282 -0.64 21.61 3.29
N VAL A 283 -0.22 20.34 3.22
CA VAL A 283 0.90 19.81 4.02
C VAL A 283 2.21 20.54 3.71
N LEU A 284 2.49 20.82 2.44
CA LEU A 284 3.67 21.58 2.04
C LEU A 284 3.63 23.03 2.55
N ASN A 285 2.47 23.68 2.49
CA ASN A 285 2.26 25.03 3.03
C ASN A 285 2.44 25.06 4.55
N GLN A 286 1.91 24.06 5.28
CA GLN A 286 2.15 23.94 6.73
C GLN A 286 3.64 23.81 7.05
N LYS A 287 4.39 23.00 6.28
CA LYS A 287 5.85 22.90 6.41
C LYS A 287 6.55 24.22 6.13
N ILE A 288 6.15 24.95 5.09
CA ILE A 288 6.71 26.27 4.76
C ILE A 288 6.46 27.25 5.91
N SER A 289 5.24 27.29 6.47
CA SER A 289 4.91 28.15 7.62
C SER A 289 5.81 27.88 8.83
N ILE A 290 6.10 26.60 9.12
CA ILE A 290 7.05 26.21 10.17
C ILE A 290 8.48 26.68 9.84
N LEU A 291 8.89 26.60 8.57
CA LEU A 291 10.20 27.04 8.07
C LEU A 291 10.36 28.56 7.97
N GLN A 292 9.27 29.33 7.98
CA GLN A 292 9.31 30.79 7.93
C GLN A 292 9.31 31.47 9.30
N VAL A 293 9.16 30.69 10.39
CA VAL A 293 9.29 31.22 11.76
C VAL A 293 10.70 31.83 11.94
N PRO A 294 10.84 33.12 12.30
CA PRO A 294 12.13 33.83 12.32
C PRO A 294 13.12 33.31 13.36
N ASP A 295 12.63 32.91 14.53
CA ASP A 295 13.42 32.32 15.62
C ASP A 295 12.59 31.20 16.27
N PRO A 296 12.68 29.97 15.74
CA PRO A 296 11.82 28.89 16.18
C PRO A 296 12.14 28.50 17.63
N LYS A 297 11.08 28.13 18.36
CA LYS A 297 11.22 27.59 19.72
C LYS A 297 11.63 26.12 19.63
N VAL A 298 12.60 25.73 20.46
CA VAL A 298 13.00 24.33 20.60
C VAL A 298 12.11 23.63 21.62
N ASN A 299 11.77 22.36 21.41
CA ASN A 299 10.97 21.58 22.35
C ASN A 299 11.80 21.24 23.60
N PRO A 300 11.42 21.74 24.80
CA PRO A 300 12.17 21.53 26.05
C PRO A 300 12.27 20.06 26.44
N GLU A 301 11.16 19.32 26.36
CA GLU A 301 11.06 17.93 26.79
C GLU A 301 11.93 17.04 25.91
N LYS A 302 11.90 17.26 24.59
CA LYS A 302 12.68 16.47 23.65
C LYS A 302 14.19 16.63 23.89
N ILE A 303 14.67 17.86 24.11
CA ILE A 303 16.08 18.11 24.42
C ILE A 303 16.45 17.46 25.76
N ASN A 304 15.63 17.63 26.79
CA ASN A 304 15.92 17.07 28.11
C ASN A 304 16.00 15.54 28.06
N ASN A 305 15.06 14.89 27.38
CA ASN A 305 15.05 13.44 27.20
C ASN A 305 16.29 12.95 26.44
N GLU A 306 16.74 13.68 25.41
CA GLU A 306 17.96 13.34 24.67
C GLU A 306 19.21 13.47 25.54
N ILE A 307 19.32 14.53 26.34
CA ILE A 307 20.44 14.72 27.27
C ILE A 307 20.44 13.62 28.34
N LEU A 308 19.29 13.32 28.94
CA LEU A 308 19.15 12.27 29.95
C LEU A 308 19.56 10.91 29.40
N ALA A 309 19.12 10.55 28.19
CA ALA A 309 19.51 9.29 27.56
C ALA A 309 21.03 9.21 27.30
N GLN A 310 21.66 10.33 26.91
CA GLN A 310 23.13 10.38 26.75
C GLN A 310 23.87 10.28 28.08
N GLU A 311 23.33 10.87 29.14
CA GLU A 311 23.88 10.79 30.51
C GLU A 311 23.75 9.38 31.08
N GLU A 312 22.59 8.73 30.95
CA GLU A 312 22.37 7.34 31.36
C GLU A 312 23.36 6.42 30.66
N PHE A 313 23.49 6.54 29.33
CA PHE A 313 24.46 5.77 28.55
C PHE A 313 25.90 5.99 29.05
N LEU A 314 26.29 7.24 29.32
CA LEU A 314 27.62 7.56 29.82
C LEU A 314 27.86 7.00 31.23
N ASN A 315 26.85 7.02 32.10
CA ASN A 315 26.93 6.48 33.46
C ASN A 315 27.07 4.95 33.44
N GLU A 316 26.30 4.27 32.60
CA GLU A 316 26.46 2.83 32.37
C GLU A 316 27.85 2.49 31.84
N TRP A 317 28.34 3.27 30.87
CA TRP A 317 29.69 3.11 30.32
C TRP A 317 30.77 3.32 31.39
N LYS A 318 30.66 4.38 32.20
CA LYS A 318 31.60 4.64 33.32
C LYS A 318 31.61 3.51 34.34
N THR A 319 30.45 2.94 34.65
CA THR A 319 30.33 1.81 35.58
C THR A 319 31.05 0.58 35.04
N LYS A 320 30.87 0.27 33.75
CA LYS A 320 31.61 -0.81 33.06
C LYS A 320 33.11 -0.53 33.01
N TRP A 321 33.48 0.72 32.74
CA TRP A 321 34.88 1.16 32.70
C TRP A 321 35.57 1.00 34.05
N GLU A 322 34.94 1.40 35.16
CA GLU A 322 35.50 1.23 36.52
C GLU A 322 35.70 -0.25 36.90
N ASN A 323 34.78 -1.14 36.50
CA ASN A 323 34.93 -2.58 36.69
C ASN A 323 36.15 -3.13 35.92
N ARG A 324 36.27 -2.76 34.63
CA ARG A 324 37.43 -3.14 33.79
C ARG A 324 38.74 -2.56 34.30
N LYS A 325 38.71 -1.31 34.78
CA LYS A 325 39.87 -0.61 35.33
C LYS A 325 40.43 -1.36 36.52
N THR A 326 39.56 -1.82 37.41
CA THR A 326 39.98 -2.53 38.61
C THR A 326 40.67 -3.85 38.26
N ALA A 327 40.15 -4.61 37.29
CA ALA A 327 40.83 -5.80 36.77
C ALA A 327 42.19 -5.46 36.13
N PHE A 328 42.22 -4.44 35.27
CA PHE A 328 43.44 -4.01 34.58
C PHE A 328 44.57 -3.55 35.52
N VAL A 329 44.25 -2.73 36.53
CA VAL A 329 45.23 -2.24 37.50
C VAL A 329 45.74 -3.37 38.39
N ASN A 330 44.90 -4.35 38.74
CA ASN A 330 45.32 -5.52 39.51
C ASN A 330 46.32 -6.42 38.75
N ASN A 331 46.28 -6.41 37.42
CA ASN A 331 47.20 -7.16 36.57
C ASN A 331 48.57 -6.47 36.37
N HIS A 332 48.78 -5.26 36.89
CA HIS A 332 50.04 -4.52 36.79
C HIS A 332 50.88 -4.62 38.07
N ASN A 333 52.20 -4.52 37.92
CA ASN A 333 53.10 -4.47 39.06
C ASN A 333 52.86 -3.17 39.86
N ASN A 334 52.68 -3.30 41.17
CA ASN A 334 52.49 -2.17 42.10
C ASN A 334 53.78 -1.76 42.84
N THR A 335 54.91 -2.39 42.50
CA THR A 335 56.21 -2.15 43.14
C THR A 335 57.20 -1.58 42.13
N ALA A 336 57.62 -0.33 42.36
CA ALA A 336 58.62 0.37 41.55
C ALA A 336 59.36 1.40 42.41
N ASP A 337 60.61 1.73 42.05
CA ASP A 337 61.44 2.69 42.79
C ASP A 337 60.86 4.11 42.80
N SER A 338 60.15 4.48 41.74
CA SER A 338 59.43 5.75 41.64
C SER A 338 58.24 5.65 40.68
N PHE A 339 57.16 6.35 41.03
CA PHE A 339 56.00 6.51 40.17
C PHE A 339 55.86 7.99 39.78
N ASN A 340 55.71 8.24 38.48
CA ASN A 340 55.52 9.59 37.95
C ASN A 340 54.09 9.78 37.47
N GLU A 341 53.53 10.98 37.66
CA GLU A 341 52.20 11.31 37.17
C GLU A 341 52.20 11.39 35.64
N LEU A 342 51.26 10.68 35.01
CA LEU A 342 50.95 10.76 33.58
C LEU A 342 49.50 11.21 33.43
N VAL A 343 49.32 12.33 32.71
CA VAL A 343 48.01 12.74 32.20
C VAL A 343 48.04 12.59 30.69
N PHE A 344 47.21 11.70 30.16
CA PHE A 344 47.24 11.32 28.75
C PHE A 344 45.85 11.36 28.15
N GLN A 345 45.70 12.07 27.04
CA GLN A 345 44.48 12.08 26.22
C GLN A 345 44.69 11.10 25.06
N ILE A 346 44.11 9.92 25.17
CA ILE A 346 44.14 8.88 24.13
C ILE A 346 43.12 9.25 23.06
N SER A 347 43.53 9.22 21.78
CA SER A 347 42.68 9.51 20.61
C SER A 347 42.47 8.29 19.71
N GLY A 348 43.33 7.26 19.79
CA GLY A 348 43.20 6.04 18.99
C GLY A 348 44.20 4.97 19.36
N VAL A 349 44.08 3.79 18.76
CA VAL A 349 44.94 2.62 19.03
C VAL A 349 45.48 2.02 17.74
N ILE A 350 46.75 1.63 17.74
CA ILE A 350 47.40 0.91 16.64
C ILE A 350 48.12 -0.30 17.24
N TYR A 351 48.02 -1.45 16.57
CA TYR A 351 48.70 -2.67 17.00
C TYR A 351 50.08 -2.78 16.34
N PHE A 352 51.12 -2.89 17.16
CA PHE A 352 52.49 -3.19 16.73
C PHE A 352 52.93 -4.52 17.34
N ASP A 353 53.39 -5.47 16.51
CA ASP A 353 53.82 -6.80 16.94
C ASP A 353 52.82 -7.52 17.87
N GLY A 354 51.52 -7.33 17.62
CA GLY A 354 50.43 -7.90 18.42
C GLY A 354 50.12 -7.17 19.73
N LYS A 355 50.82 -6.07 20.05
CA LYS A 355 50.56 -5.24 21.25
C LYS A 355 49.83 -3.94 20.90
N PRO A 356 48.82 -3.54 21.69
CA PRO A 356 48.13 -2.27 21.48
C PRO A 356 49.00 -1.09 21.94
N THR A 357 49.24 -0.14 21.03
CA THR A 357 49.85 1.15 21.32
C THR A 357 48.82 2.26 21.13
N PHE A 358 48.58 3.01 22.21
CA PHE A 358 47.60 4.09 22.27
C PHE A 358 48.26 5.41 21.89
N TRP A 359 47.64 6.15 20.97
CA TRP A 359 48.14 7.42 20.46
C TRP A 359 47.33 8.57 21.00
N GLY A 360 48.00 9.68 21.29
CA GLY A 360 47.34 10.80 21.92
C GLY A 360 48.28 11.90 22.38
N ASN A 361 47.77 12.82 23.20
CA ASN A 361 48.56 13.91 23.76
C ASN A 361 48.89 13.65 25.23
N LYS A 362 50.17 13.77 25.59
CA LYS A 362 50.56 13.93 26.99
C LYS A 362 50.30 15.38 27.41
N LEU A 363 49.60 15.56 28.53
CA LEU A 363 49.08 16.86 28.97
C LEU A 363 49.83 17.45 30.18
N ASN A 364 50.80 16.73 30.75
CA ASN A 364 51.59 17.18 31.92
C ASN A 364 53.11 17.03 31.72
N GLY A 365 53.92 17.75 32.50
CA GLY A 365 55.39 17.72 32.46
C GLY A 365 56.02 18.41 31.24
N ASN A 366 57.32 18.17 30.99
CA ASN A 366 58.09 18.86 29.94
C ASN A 366 57.88 18.29 28.52
N ASP A 367 57.42 17.03 28.41
CA ASP A 367 57.17 16.34 27.14
C ASP A 367 55.69 16.49 26.73
N LEU A 368 55.25 17.72 26.46
CA LEU A 368 53.87 18.01 26.03
C LEU A 368 53.67 17.68 24.55
N GLY A 369 52.49 17.12 24.23
CA GLY A 369 52.03 16.92 22.85
C GLY A 369 51.98 15.47 22.38
N TRP A 370 51.86 15.31 21.06
CA TRP A 370 51.50 14.04 20.43
C TRP A 370 52.55 12.94 20.66
N SER A 371 52.15 11.89 21.35
CA SER A 371 52.98 10.82 21.90
C SER A 371 52.26 9.47 21.81
N ALA A 372 53.00 8.40 22.10
CA ALA A 372 52.47 7.04 22.20
C ALA A 372 52.51 6.55 23.65
N LEU A 373 51.51 5.75 24.04
CA LEU A 373 51.38 5.10 25.33
C LEU A 373 51.19 3.60 25.10
N GLU A 374 52.01 2.78 25.74
CA GLU A 374 51.96 1.33 25.62
C GLU A 374 51.98 0.73 27.02
N PHE A 375 51.11 -0.23 27.28
CA PHE A 375 51.05 -0.97 28.54
C PHE A 375 51.68 -2.35 28.36
N GLU A 376 52.29 -2.90 29.40
CA GLU A 376 52.84 -4.25 29.36
C GLU A 376 51.76 -5.33 29.18
N THR A 377 50.57 -5.10 29.76
CA THR A 377 49.39 -5.93 29.54
C THR A 377 48.33 -5.16 28.73
N ASP A 378 47.54 -5.88 27.94
CA ASP A 378 46.46 -5.30 27.14
C ASP A 378 45.38 -4.72 28.08
N PRO A 379 44.97 -3.45 27.91
CA PRO A 379 43.98 -2.82 28.77
C PRO A 379 42.53 -3.30 28.63
N GLU A 380 42.28 -4.56 28.25
CA GLU A 380 40.96 -5.22 28.29
C GLU A 380 39.79 -4.35 27.79
N GLU A 381 39.97 -3.67 26.64
CA GLU A 381 38.98 -2.75 26.07
C GLU A 381 38.60 -1.53 26.95
N LEU A 382 39.51 -1.02 27.79
CA LEU A 382 39.32 0.24 28.52
C LEU A 382 39.24 1.46 27.61
N PHE A 383 39.81 1.36 26.41
CA PHE A 383 39.88 2.42 25.42
C PHE A 383 39.31 1.93 24.10
N GLU A 384 38.42 2.74 23.51
CA GLU A 384 37.83 2.46 22.21
C GLU A 384 38.51 3.32 21.14
N ASP A 385 38.79 2.72 19.99
CA ASP A 385 39.42 3.43 18.88
C ASP A 385 38.57 4.62 18.40
N GLY A 386 39.20 5.77 18.21
CA GLY A 386 38.54 7.01 17.79
C GLY A 386 37.70 7.72 18.86
N LYS A 387 37.63 7.23 20.10
CA LYS A 387 36.97 7.93 21.22
C LYS A 387 37.98 8.61 22.13
N GLU A 388 38.07 9.93 22.04
CA GLU A 388 39.02 10.67 22.88
C GLU A 388 38.71 10.52 24.37
N THR A 389 39.68 9.96 25.11
CA THR A 389 39.57 9.72 26.56
C THR A 389 40.80 10.25 27.27
N THR A 390 40.59 11.09 28.27
CA THR A 390 41.66 11.62 29.12
C THR A 390 41.73 10.80 30.40
N ILE A 391 42.89 10.23 30.65
CA ILE A 391 43.21 9.48 31.87
C ILE A 391 44.33 10.17 32.63
N LYS A 392 44.32 9.97 33.94
CA LYS A 392 45.34 10.43 34.87
C LYS A 392 45.77 9.25 35.73
N PHE A 393 47.07 9.00 35.86
CA PHE A 393 47.58 7.93 36.72
C PHE A 393 49.04 8.12 37.11
N PHE A 394 49.49 7.42 38.16
CA PHE A 394 50.88 7.37 38.55
C PHE A 394 51.49 6.06 38.07
N ALA A 395 52.54 6.13 37.25
CA ALA A 395 53.16 4.97 36.62
C ALA A 395 54.69 5.02 36.62
N ALA A 396 55.30 3.85 36.63
CA ALA A 396 56.69 3.67 36.24
C ALA A 396 56.74 3.28 34.76
N TYR A 397 57.55 4.00 33.98
CA TYR A 397 57.59 3.85 32.54
C TYR A 397 58.98 4.09 31.97
N LYS A 398 59.24 3.53 30.78
CA LYS A 398 60.42 3.83 29.96
C LYS A 398 60.05 4.85 28.89
N ARG A 399 60.86 5.90 28.77
CA ARG A 399 60.77 6.92 27.72
C ARG A 399 61.60 6.46 26.52
N LEU A 400 60.96 6.22 25.38
CA LEU A 400 61.61 5.73 24.15
C LEU A 400 61.36 6.72 23.01
N ALA A 401 62.39 7.06 22.25
CA ALA A 401 62.23 7.80 21.00
C ALA A 401 61.85 6.84 19.88
N ILE A 402 60.77 7.14 19.16
CA ILE A 402 60.27 6.35 18.03
C ILE A 402 60.08 7.25 16.80
N THR A 403 60.27 6.69 15.61
CA THR A 403 60.05 7.42 14.35
C THR A 403 58.76 6.95 13.71
N VAL A 404 57.81 7.86 13.52
CA VAL A 404 56.52 7.57 12.86
C VAL A 404 56.25 8.61 11.78
N GLY A 405 56.07 8.16 10.54
CA GLY A 405 55.86 9.04 9.38
C GLY A 405 57.01 10.04 9.16
N GLY A 406 58.26 9.63 9.47
CA GLY A 406 59.45 10.48 9.35
C GLY A 406 59.63 11.53 10.47
N ARG A 407 58.75 11.57 11.48
CA ARG A 407 58.88 12.47 12.64
C ARG A 407 59.27 11.69 13.89
N GLN A 408 60.19 12.24 14.68
CA GLN A 408 60.54 11.72 16.01
C GLN A 408 59.40 12.01 17.00
N ARG A 409 58.98 10.97 17.72
CA ARG A 409 57.91 11.00 18.73
C ARG A 409 58.37 10.25 19.97
N ILE A 410 57.71 10.52 21.10
CA ILE A 410 58.03 9.87 22.37
C ILE A 410 56.99 8.78 22.62
N LYS A 411 57.47 7.57 22.94
CA LYS A 411 56.67 6.46 23.46
C LYS A 411 56.93 6.28 24.95
N PHE A 412 55.85 6.21 25.71
CA PHE A 412 55.84 5.91 27.14
C PHE A 412 55.41 4.45 27.30
N SER A 413 56.36 3.57 27.62
CA SER A 413 56.10 2.14 27.87
C SER A 413 55.95 1.92 29.37
N VAL A 414 54.71 1.70 29.81
CA VAL A 414 54.30 1.57 31.21
C VAL A 414 54.40 0.11 31.66
N TRP A 415 55.15 -0.13 32.73
CA TRP A 415 55.35 -1.47 33.30
C TRP A 415 54.80 -1.63 34.73
N ALA A 416 54.60 -0.52 35.45
CA ALA A 416 53.96 -0.52 36.76
C ALA A 416 53.01 0.67 36.89
N ILE A 417 51.88 0.45 37.56
CA ILE A 417 50.86 1.46 37.86
C ILE A 417 50.67 1.46 39.37
N ARG A 418 50.62 2.63 40.01
CA ARG A 418 50.39 2.73 41.45
C ARG A 418 48.91 2.42 41.75
N GLN A 419 48.67 1.48 42.66
CA GLN A 419 47.32 1.14 43.10
C GLN A 419 46.51 2.37 43.53
N GLY A 420 45.25 2.43 43.09
CA GLY A 420 44.33 3.53 43.38
C GLY A 420 44.62 4.84 42.64
N SER A 421 45.66 4.90 41.78
CA SER A 421 46.02 6.14 41.08
C SER A 421 45.39 6.29 39.69
N PHE A 422 44.80 5.22 39.13
CA PHE A 422 44.29 5.23 37.76
C PHE A 422 42.89 5.83 37.69
N GLU A 423 42.78 6.99 37.07
CA GLU A 423 41.58 7.83 37.09
C GLU A 423 41.14 8.21 35.68
N TYR A 424 39.83 8.09 35.46
CA TYR A 424 39.16 8.71 34.33
C TYR A 424 38.97 10.21 34.60
N VAL A 425 39.45 11.07 33.71
CA VAL A 425 39.31 12.53 33.86
C VAL A 425 38.10 13.05 33.10
N ASN A 426 38.06 12.81 31.79
CA ASN A 426 36.92 13.15 30.92
C ASN A 426 37.07 12.47 29.55
N SER A 427 35.98 12.43 28.80
CA SER A 427 35.97 12.10 27.38
C SER A 427 35.45 13.26 26.54
N PHE A 428 35.54 13.10 25.22
CA PHE A 428 34.81 13.96 24.29
C PHE A 428 33.29 13.97 24.55
N GLN A 429 32.71 12.84 24.98
CA GLN A 429 31.29 12.73 25.27
C GLN A 429 30.89 13.54 26.51
N ASP A 430 31.69 13.55 27.59
CA ASP A 430 31.43 14.43 28.76
C ASP A 430 31.40 15.90 28.33
N LYS A 431 32.34 16.31 27.48
CA LYS A 431 32.42 17.69 26.99
C LYS A 431 31.19 18.07 26.16
N ILE A 432 30.67 17.14 25.36
CA ILE A 432 29.42 17.35 24.60
C ILE A 432 28.23 17.52 25.55
N ILE A 433 28.05 16.61 26.51
CA ILE A 433 26.92 16.65 27.46
C ILE A 433 26.97 17.93 28.29
N LEU A 434 28.15 18.32 28.80
CA LEU A 434 28.34 19.58 29.52
C LEU A 434 27.95 20.79 28.67
N ARG A 435 28.37 20.81 27.40
CA ARG A 435 27.99 21.87 26.45
C ARG A 435 26.48 21.88 26.17
N GLN A 436 25.85 20.71 26.03
CA GLN A 436 24.41 20.59 25.84
C GLN A 436 23.62 21.07 27.08
N ARG A 437 24.08 20.76 28.30
CA ARG A 437 23.51 21.28 29.55
C ARG A 437 23.64 22.80 29.66
N ALA A 438 24.79 23.36 29.29
CA ALA A 438 24.97 24.81 29.23
C ALA A 438 24.05 25.47 28.18
N ASN A 439 23.91 24.85 27.01
CA ASN A 439 22.97 25.28 25.97
C ASN A 439 21.52 25.19 26.46
N TYR A 440 21.15 24.12 27.18
CA TYR A 440 19.82 23.94 27.77
C TYR A 440 19.48 25.07 28.74
N ALA A 441 20.39 25.42 29.66
CA ALA A 441 20.21 26.54 30.57
C ALA A 441 20.09 27.88 29.81
N THR A 442 20.89 28.06 28.76
CA THR A 442 20.82 29.25 27.90
C THR A 442 19.47 29.34 27.18
N LEU A 443 18.96 28.23 26.65
CA LEU A 443 17.64 28.15 26.01
C LEU A 443 16.53 28.45 27.01
N GLN A 444 16.58 27.86 28.21
CA GLN A 444 15.60 28.08 29.27
C GLN A 444 15.49 29.57 29.64
N ASN A 445 16.64 30.25 29.80
CA ASN A 445 16.69 31.68 30.12
C ASN A 445 16.20 32.58 28.97
N ASN A 446 16.23 32.09 27.73
CA ASN A 446 15.86 32.84 26.54
C ASN A 446 14.52 32.37 25.92
N ASN A 447 13.62 31.81 26.74
CA ASN A 447 12.29 31.34 26.30
C ASN A 447 12.35 30.32 25.15
N TRP A 448 13.35 29.44 25.18
CA TRP A 448 13.57 28.35 24.23
C TRP A 448 13.86 28.79 22.79
N LYS A 449 14.28 30.03 22.60
CA LYS A 449 14.65 30.58 21.30
C LYS A 449 15.95 29.97 20.78
N GLN A 450 15.89 29.32 19.62
CA GLN A 450 17.03 28.59 19.04
C GLN A 450 18.22 29.50 18.76
N PHE A 451 17.99 30.76 18.36
CA PHE A 451 19.09 31.66 18.02
C PHE A 451 19.95 32.05 19.22
N SER A 452 19.47 31.86 20.46
CA SER A 452 20.23 32.16 21.68
C SER A 452 21.53 31.34 21.83
N ILE A 453 21.60 30.14 21.23
CA ILE A 453 22.77 29.24 21.32
C ILE A 453 23.64 29.24 20.06
N LEU A 454 23.24 29.96 19.00
CA LEU A 454 23.92 29.97 17.71
C LEU A 454 24.82 31.20 17.56
N SER A 455 26.01 31.01 17.00
CA SER A 455 26.88 32.10 16.57
C SER A 455 26.26 32.88 15.40
N THR A 456 26.69 34.12 15.16
CA THR A 456 26.22 34.90 13.99
C THR A 456 26.45 34.16 12.66
N SER A 457 27.58 33.45 12.55
CA SER A 457 27.88 32.65 11.36
C SER A 457 26.94 31.45 11.20
N ASP A 458 26.60 30.77 12.29
CA ASP A 458 25.69 29.62 12.27
C ASP A 458 24.24 30.05 12.06
N ARG A 459 23.84 31.21 12.60
CA ARG A 459 22.52 31.82 12.33
C ARG A 459 22.34 32.11 10.85
N ASN A 460 23.33 32.72 10.21
CA ASN A 460 23.27 33.02 8.77
C ASN A 460 23.19 31.74 7.92
N LYS A 461 23.97 30.71 8.25
CA LYS A 461 23.89 29.40 7.59
C LYS A 461 22.51 28.76 7.76
N PHE A 462 21.97 28.79 8.97
CA PHE A 462 20.65 28.24 9.30
C PHE A 462 19.53 28.95 8.53
N ILE A 463 19.57 30.29 8.47
CA ILE A 463 18.61 31.09 7.69
C ILE A 463 18.72 30.77 6.19
N GLN A 464 19.95 30.68 5.67
CA GLN A 464 20.18 30.35 4.27
C GLN A 464 19.66 28.95 3.90
N GLU A 465 19.90 27.95 4.74
CA GLU A 465 19.40 26.59 4.54
C GLU A 465 17.87 26.55 4.54
N ARG A 466 17.22 27.25 5.50
CA ARG A 466 15.75 27.38 5.54
C ARG A 466 15.20 28.05 4.30
N ASN A 467 15.82 29.13 3.83
CA ASN A 467 15.40 29.82 2.61
C ASN A 467 15.52 28.91 1.38
N ASN A 468 16.59 28.13 1.27
CA ASN A 468 16.75 27.15 0.20
C ASN A 468 15.68 26.05 0.25
N GLN A 469 15.36 25.56 1.46
CA GLN A 469 14.27 24.58 1.66
C GLN A 469 12.92 25.18 1.25
N VAL A 470 12.58 26.39 1.71
CA VAL A 470 11.35 27.10 1.32
C VAL A 470 11.28 27.27 -0.19
N GLN A 471 12.35 27.72 -0.84
CA GLN A 471 12.39 27.88 -2.30
C GLN A 471 12.14 26.54 -3.03
N THR A 472 12.70 25.44 -2.53
CA THR A 472 12.52 24.10 -3.10
C THR A 472 11.06 23.64 -2.96
N LEU A 473 10.47 23.84 -1.79
CA LEU A 473 9.07 23.49 -1.52
C LEU A 473 8.10 24.36 -2.35
N SER A 474 8.36 25.66 -2.48
CA SER A 474 7.56 26.57 -3.32
C SER A 474 7.58 26.17 -4.79
N LYS A 475 8.75 25.82 -5.35
CA LYS A 475 8.84 25.29 -6.72
C LYS A 475 8.07 23.98 -6.89
N LYS A 476 8.02 23.14 -5.86
CA LYS A 476 7.21 21.91 -5.89
C LYS A 476 5.72 22.24 -5.93
N ILE A 477 5.25 23.20 -5.12
CA ILE A 477 3.87 23.67 -5.12
C ILE A 477 3.47 24.25 -6.49
N GLU A 478 4.33 25.07 -7.12
CA GLU A 478 4.08 25.61 -8.46
C GLU A 478 3.85 24.51 -9.50
N LYS A 479 4.67 23.46 -9.49
CA LYS A 479 4.49 22.29 -10.37
C LYS A 479 3.15 21.57 -10.11
N ILE A 480 2.79 21.36 -8.85
CA ILE A 480 1.52 20.72 -8.49
C ILE A 480 0.33 21.59 -8.92
N ASN A 481 0.38 22.90 -8.72
CA ASN A 481 -0.67 23.82 -9.15
C ASN A 481 -0.88 23.78 -10.68
N PHE A 482 0.21 23.76 -11.46
CA PHE A 482 0.13 23.60 -12.90
C PHE A 482 -0.54 22.27 -13.30
N GLN A 483 -0.22 21.17 -12.60
CA GLN A 483 -0.88 19.89 -12.81
C GLN A 483 -2.38 19.94 -12.46
N ILE A 484 -2.75 20.55 -11.33
CA ILE A 484 -4.15 20.72 -10.91
C ILE A 484 -4.94 21.49 -11.96
N GLN A 485 -4.38 22.58 -12.51
CA GLN A 485 -5.05 23.37 -13.54
C GLN A 485 -5.36 22.53 -14.79
N ASN A 486 -4.35 21.83 -15.31
CA ASN A 486 -4.49 21.01 -16.51
C ASN A 486 -5.50 19.87 -16.31
N ILE A 487 -5.40 19.13 -15.21
CA ILE A 487 -6.34 18.03 -14.88
C ILE A 487 -7.75 18.60 -14.66
N GLY A 488 -7.86 19.77 -14.03
CA GLY A 488 -9.12 20.47 -13.81
C GLY A 488 -9.82 20.88 -15.11
N GLU A 489 -9.09 21.49 -16.05
CA GLU A 489 -9.61 21.82 -17.38
C GLU A 489 -10.13 20.57 -18.12
N PHE A 490 -9.38 19.47 -18.08
CA PHE A 490 -9.80 18.18 -18.67
C PHE A 490 -11.08 17.62 -18.02
N ASN A 491 -11.15 17.62 -16.69
CA ASN A 491 -12.29 17.11 -15.94
C ASN A 491 -13.57 17.90 -16.22
N VAL A 492 -13.45 19.23 -16.39
CA VAL A 492 -14.57 20.09 -16.81
C VAL A 492 -15.08 19.64 -18.17
N GLU A 493 -14.21 19.53 -19.19
CA GLU A 493 -14.63 19.12 -20.54
C GLU A 493 -15.29 17.72 -20.55
N GLN A 494 -14.74 16.76 -19.80
CA GLN A 494 -15.33 15.41 -19.66
C GLN A 494 -16.72 15.46 -19.02
N SER A 495 -16.90 16.29 -17.98
CA SER A 495 -18.19 16.51 -17.31
C SER A 495 -19.24 17.11 -18.26
N GLU A 496 -18.81 17.87 -19.26
CA GLU A 496 -19.69 18.40 -20.31
C GLU A 496 -20.08 17.34 -21.36
N ILE A 497 -19.23 16.34 -21.59
CA ILE A 497 -19.47 15.24 -22.54
C ILE A 497 -20.36 14.16 -21.94
N GLN A 498 -20.22 13.85 -20.66
CA GLN A 498 -21.01 12.83 -19.97
C GLN A 498 -22.53 12.90 -20.26
N PRO A 499 -23.23 14.04 -20.10
CA PRO A 499 -24.67 14.11 -20.38
C PRO A 499 -25.01 13.85 -21.86
N LEU A 500 -24.09 14.16 -22.79
CA LEU A 500 -24.26 13.84 -24.20
C LEU A 500 -24.29 12.32 -24.42
N LEU A 501 -23.43 11.56 -23.75
CA LEU A 501 -23.39 10.11 -23.82
C LEU A 501 -24.61 9.48 -23.14
N GLU A 502 -24.97 9.93 -21.94
CA GLU A 502 -26.15 9.46 -21.20
C GLU A 502 -27.44 9.61 -22.00
N LYS A 503 -27.58 10.71 -22.75
CA LYS A 503 -28.72 10.91 -23.66
C LYS A 503 -28.81 9.81 -24.72
N ARG A 504 -27.69 9.35 -25.27
CA ARG A 504 -27.65 8.26 -26.27
C ARG A 504 -27.93 6.89 -25.64
N LEU A 505 -27.44 6.64 -24.42
CA LEU A 505 -27.76 5.42 -23.66
C LEU A 505 -29.27 5.29 -23.39
N LYS A 506 -29.99 6.42 -23.27
CA LYS A 506 -31.45 6.45 -23.05
C LYS A 506 -32.27 6.26 -24.34
N THR A 507 -31.64 6.20 -25.53
CA THR A 507 -32.36 6.06 -26.81
C THR A 507 -33.07 4.72 -26.96
N SER A 508 -34.16 4.70 -27.75
CA SER A 508 -34.90 3.48 -28.05
C SER A 508 -34.05 2.45 -28.79
N PHE A 509 -33.10 2.89 -29.62
CA PHE A 509 -32.13 2.03 -30.29
C PHE A 509 -31.28 1.26 -29.28
N PHE A 510 -30.65 1.97 -28.33
CA PHE A 510 -29.80 1.35 -27.32
C PHE A 510 -30.57 0.37 -26.43
N LYS A 511 -31.76 0.76 -25.95
CA LYS A 511 -32.60 -0.07 -25.08
C LYS A 511 -33.08 -1.38 -25.72
N LYS A 512 -33.22 -1.43 -27.05
CA LYS A 512 -33.69 -2.62 -27.78
C LYS A 512 -32.59 -3.64 -28.07
N ILE A 513 -31.32 -3.21 -28.09
CA ILE A 513 -30.19 -4.04 -28.48
C ILE A 513 -29.61 -4.77 -27.27
N LYS A 514 -29.37 -6.07 -27.40
CA LYS A 514 -28.81 -6.92 -26.35
C LYS A 514 -27.28 -6.86 -26.38
N TRP A 515 -26.73 -5.67 -26.18
CA TRP A 515 -25.30 -5.39 -26.32
C TRP A 515 -24.43 -6.21 -25.35
N GLN A 516 -24.96 -6.59 -24.18
CA GLN A 516 -24.28 -7.46 -23.20
C GLN A 516 -23.97 -8.87 -23.73
N ASN A 517 -24.68 -9.33 -24.76
CA ASN A 517 -24.46 -10.64 -25.37
C ASN A 517 -23.33 -10.64 -26.41
N PHE A 518 -22.58 -9.55 -26.53
CA PHE A 518 -21.45 -9.46 -27.44
C PHE A 518 -20.26 -10.27 -26.89
N GLN A 519 -19.67 -11.12 -27.74
CA GLN A 519 -18.48 -11.91 -27.40
C GLN A 519 -17.42 -11.79 -28.50
N GLY A 520 -16.34 -11.06 -28.19
CA GLY A 520 -15.16 -10.89 -29.04
C GLY A 520 -15.44 -10.18 -30.37
N PHE A 521 -14.62 -9.19 -30.74
CA PHE A 521 -14.78 -8.49 -32.01
C PHE A 521 -14.14 -9.23 -33.19
N LYS A 522 -14.95 -9.54 -34.22
CA LYS A 522 -14.51 -9.99 -35.55
C LYS A 522 -15.17 -9.08 -36.58
N PRO A 523 -14.43 -8.18 -37.24
CA PRO A 523 -15.02 -7.25 -38.20
C PRO A 523 -15.61 -8.02 -39.39
N SER A 524 -16.92 -7.92 -39.60
CA SER A 524 -17.58 -8.47 -40.78
C SER A 524 -17.27 -7.60 -42.00
N MET A 525 -17.39 -8.18 -43.21
CA MET A 525 -17.20 -7.37 -44.43
C MET A 525 -18.20 -6.21 -44.54
N THR A 526 -19.40 -6.38 -44.00
CA THR A 526 -20.42 -5.33 -43.94
C THR A 526 -20.02 -4.21 -42.98
N PHE A 527 -19.38 -4.53 -41.85
CA PHE A 527 -18.85 -3.56 -40.90
C PHE A 527 -17.74 -2.72 -41.52
N ILE A 528 -16.86 -3.36 -42.30
CA ILE A 528 -15.77 -2.67 -43.01
C ILE A 528 -16.33 -1.77 -44.11
N GLN A 529 -17.32 -2.20 -44.88
CA GLN A 529 -17.85 -1.43 -46.02
C GLN A 529 -18.71 -0.22 -45.62
N ASN A 530 -19.42 -0.26 -44.48
CA ASN A 530 -20.24 0.86 -44.04
C ASN A 530 -19.38 1.97 -43.38
N ILE A 531 -19.38 3.17 -43.98
CA ILE A 531 -18.57 4.32 -43.53
C ILE A 531 -18.87 4.70 -42.08
N SER A 532 -20.14 4.69 -41.66
CA SER A 532 -20.52 5.10 -40.30
C SER A 532 -20.00 4.13 -39.25
N TYR A 533 -20.10 2.82 -39.48
CA TYR A 533 -19.56 1.79 -38.56
C TYR A 533 -18.03 1.81 -38.54
N ARG A 534 -17.40 1.99 -39.70
CA ARG A 534 -15.94 2.14 -39.80
C ARG A 534 -15.44 3.36 -39.03
N ASN A 535 -16.11 4.50 -39.17
CA ASN A 535 -15.78 5.72 -38.46
C ASN A 535 -15.98 5.55 -36.95
N ALA A 536 -17.11 4.97 -36.51
CA ALA A 536 -17.33 4.67 -35.10
C ALA A 536 -16.20 3.81 -34.51
N LEU A 537 -15.77 2.76 -35.19
CA LEU A 537 -14.63 1.94 -34.75
C LEU A 537 -13.32 2.71 -34.75
N ARG A 538 -13.07 3.57 -35.75
CA ARG A 538 -11.86 4.38 -35.82
C ARG A 538 -11.78 5.32 -34.62
N PHE A 539 -12.83 6.09 -34.37
CA PHE A 539 -12.89 7.04 -33.26
C PHE A 539 -12.84 6.34 -31.91
N TYR A 540 -13.50 5.18 -31.76
CA TYR A 540 -13.38 4.38 -30.54
C TYR A 540 -11.93 3.93 -30.29
N LYS A 541 -11.21 3.47 -31.32
CA LYS A 541 -9.78 3.12 -31.21
C LYS A 541 -8.90 4.34 -30.91
N GLU A 542 -9.24 5.51 -31.46
CA GLU A 542 -8.54 6.77 -31.15
C GLU A 542 -8.71 7.14 -29.68
N VAL A 543 -9.94 7.08 -29.14
CA VAL A 543 -10.22 7.29 -27.70
C VAL A 543 -9.42 6.33 -26.81
N LEU A 544 -9.41 5.04 -27.15
CA LEU A 544 -8.66 4.05 -26.37
C LEU A 544 -7.15 4.31 -26.43
N LYS A 545 -6.62 4.63 -27.62
CA LYS A 545 -5.20 4.92 -27.81
C LYS A 545 -4.77 6.17 -27.05
N SER A 546 -5.61 7.19 -27.00
CA SER A 546 -5.30 8.44 -26.31
C SER A 546 -5.32 8.26 -24.79
N GLU A 547 -6.28 7.51 -24.27
CA GLU A 547 -6.35 7.11 -22.85
C GLU A 547 -5.31 6.04 -22.47
N GLY A 548 -4.62 5.44 -23.45
CA GLY A 548 -3.65 4.36 -23.23
C GLY A 548 -4.28 3.01 -22.87
N ILE A 549 -5.59 2.87 -23.06
CA ILE A 549 -6.36 1.68 -22.69
C ILE A 549 -6.29 0.64 -23.81
N ASP A 550 -5.90 -0.59 -23.46
CA ASP A 550 -6.12 -1.76 -24.32
C ASP A 550 -7.55 -2.28 -24.09
N ILE A 551 -8.30 -2.55 -25.16
CA ILE A 551 -9.66 -3.12 -25.11
C ILE A 551 -9.68 -4.39 -24.26
N ALA A 552 -8.67 -5.25 -24.42
CA ALA A 552 -8.59 -6.49 -23.66
C ALA A 552 -8.34 -6.25 -22.17
N VAL A 553 -7.73 -5.11 -21.81
CA VAL A 553 -7.47 -4.69 -20.42
C VAL A 553 -8.70 -4.03 -19.81
N PHE A 554 -9.48 -3.30 -20.59
CA PHE A 554 -10.69 -2.64 -20.11
C PHE A 554 -11.73 -3.63 -19.59
N ASP A 555 -12.01 -4.70 -20.35
CA ASP A 555 -12.91 -5.76 -19.91
C ASP A 555 -12.39 -6.43 -18.62
N LEU A 556 -11.07 -6.58 -18.48
CA LEU A 556 -10.45 -7.13 -17.27
C LEU A 556 -10.58 -6.17 -16.09
N TYR A 557 -10.40 -4.86 -16.31
CA TYR A 557 -10.63 -3.84 -15.28
C TYR A 557 -12.08 -3.85 -14.80
N GLU A 558 -13.05 -3.90 -15.71
CA GLU A 558 -14.46 -4.05 -15.35
C GLU A 558 -14.68 -5.34 -14.58
N ASN A 559 -14.14 -6.48 -15.02
CA ASN A 559 -14.24 -7.74 -14.26
C ASN A 559 -13.60 -7.63 -12.87
N VAL A 560 -12.45 -6.97 -12.74
CA VAL A 560 -11.71 -6.81 -11.48
C VAL A 560 -12.45 -5.88 -10.50
N THR A 561 -13.16 -4.87 -11.02
CA THR A 561 -13.81 -3.82 -10.21
C THR A 561 -15.33 -3.99 -10.06
N SER A 562 -16.00 -4.76 -10.94
CA SER A 562 -17.46 -4.95 -10.98
C SER A 562 -18.03 -5.85 -9.87
N PHE A 563 -17.21 -6.28 -8.93
CA PHE A 563 -17.67 -7.08 -7.80
C PHE A 563 -18.01 -6.20 -6.61
N GLY A 564 -19.31 -6.07 -6.34
CA GLY A 564 -19.84 -5.57 -5.07
C GLY A 564 -19.50 -6.46 -3.86
N LEU A 565 -18.90 -7.64 -4.08
CA LEU A 565 -18.60 -8.62 -3.03
C LEU A 565 -17.25 -9.35 -3.29
N ARG A 566 -16.12 -8.63 -3.43
CA ARG A 566 -14.81 -9.28 -3.24
C ARG A 566 -14.56 -9.42 -1.74
N GLU A 567 -13.97 -10.54 -1.32
CA GLU A 567 -13.51 -10.71 0.07
C GLU A 567 -12.54 -9.57 0.40
N MET A 568 -12.76 -8.88 1.53
CA MET A 568 -11.98 -7.69 1.88
C MET A 568 -10.47 -7.92 1.94
N PRO A 569 -9.97 -9.07 2.44
CA PRO A 569 -8.55 -9.40 2.36
C PRO A 569 -8.00 -9.39 0.92
N GLN A 570 -8.78 -9.85 -0.06
CA GLN A 570 -8.34 -9.87 -1.46
C GLN A 570 -8.29 -8.45 -2.06
N VAL A 571 -9.26 -7.59 -1.73
CA VAL A 571 -9.22 -6.18 -2.15
C VAL A 571 -7.99 -5.49 -1.56
N TYR A 572 -7.71 -5.72 -0.28
CA TYR A 572 -6.55 -5.17 0.39
C TYR A 572 -5.23 -5.70 -0.20
N GLU A 573 -5.11 -7.00 -0.45
CA GLU A 573 -3.94 -7.63 -1.09
C GLU A 573 -3.67 -7.00 -2.47
N LEU A 574 -4.69 -6.90 -3.32
CA LEU A 574 -4.53 -6.30 -4.65
C LEU A 574 -4.24 -4.81 -4.60
N TRP A 575 -4.83 -4.10 -3.64
CA TRP A 575 -4.48 -2.72 -3.38
C TRP A 575 -3.01 -2.57 -2.95
N CYS A 576 -2.50 -3.45 -2.08
CA CYS A 576 -1.09 -3.45 -1.71
C CYS A 576 -0.18 -3.71 -2.92
N LEU A 577 -0.58 -4.58 -3.85
CA LEU A 577 0.17 -4.82 -5.10
C LEU A 577 0.24 -3.57 -5.97
N VAL A 578 -0.91 -2.95 -6.25
CA VAL A 578 -0.99 -1.72 -7.06
C VAL A 578 -0.20 -0.58 -6.38
N THR A 579 -0.28 -0.48 -5.06
CA THR A 579 0.42 0.54 -4.27
C THR A 579 1.95 0.34 -4.32
N GLN A 580 2.44 -0.90 -4.30
CA GLN A 580 3.87 -1.19 -4.49
C GLN A 580 4.35 -0.74 -5.88
N ILE A 581 3.59 -1.04 -6.94
CA ILE A 581 3.93 -0.61 -8.30
C ILE A 581 3.98 0.92 -8.36
N LYS A 582 2.95 1.60 -7.85
CA LYS A 582 2.90 3.06 -7.78
C LYS A 582 4.11 3.68 -7.08
N VAL A 583 4.48 3.15 -5.91
CA VAL A 583 5.63 3.67 -5.15
C VAL A 583 6.92 3.54 -5.96
N LEU A 584 7.12 2.43 -6.67
CA LEU A 584 8.28 2.26 -7.56
C LEU A 584 8.29 3.26 -8.70
N GLU A 585 7.14 3.58 -9.29
CA GLU A 585 7.06 4.54 -10.40
C GLU A 585 7.21 6.00 -9.95
N GLU A 586 6.47 6.41 -8.94
CA GLU A 586 6.40 7.82 -8.54
C GLU A 586 7.58 8.23 -7.66
N SER A 587 7.99 7.37 -6.71
CA SER A 587 9.03 7.71 -5.74
C SER A 587 10.43 7.34 -6.21
N PHE A 588 10.55 6.31 -7.05
CA PHE A 588 11.84 5.76 -7.48
C PHE A 588 12.07 5.76 -9.00
N HIS A 589 11.10 6.28 -9.78
CA HIS A 589 11.21 6.49 -11.24
C HIS A 589 11.46 5.23 -12.07
N PHE A 590 11.05 4.08 -11.56
CA PHE A 590 10.93 2.87 -12.37
C PHE A 590 9.73 2.97 -13.31
N ALA A 591 9.71 2.18 -14.38
CA ALA A 591 8.56 2.12 -15.28
C ALA A 591 8.18 0.67 -15.57
N HIS A 592 6.96 0.25 -15.23
CA HIS A 592 6.55 -1.13 -15.43
C HIS A 592 6.54 -1.54 -16.93
N ILE A 593 6.75 -2.83 -17.21
CA ILE A 593 6.55 -3.36 -18.56
C ILE A 593 5.06 -3.60 -18.79
N SER A 594 4.44 -2.86 -19.74
CA SER A 594 2.99 -2.94 -20.00
C SER A 594 2.48 -4.35 -20.35
N LYS A 595 3.30 -5.18 -20.99
CA LYS A 595 2.96 -6.59 -21.29
C LYS A 595 2.78 -7.42 -20.03
N ASP A 596 3.63 -7.20 -19.02
CA ASP A 596 3.61 -7.94 -17.77
C ASP A 596 2.42 -7.53 -16.90
N LEU A 597 2.09 -6.24 -16.91
CA LEU A 597 0.86 -5.75 -16.29
C LEU A 597 -0.39 -6.37 -16.93
N LEU A 598 -0.45 -6.42 -18.26
CA LEU A 598 -1.57 -7.06 -18.96
C LEU A 598 -1.70 -8.55 -18.63
N ALA A 599 -0.56 -9.25 -18.48
CA ALA A 599 -0.55 -10.63 -17.98
C ALA A 599 -1.08 -10.71 -16.54
N LEU A 600 -0.64 -9.84 -15.64
CA LEU A 600 -1.14 -9.78 -14.27
C LEU A 600 -2.67 -9.60 -14.22
N LEU A 601 -3.23 -8.67 -14.99
CA LEU A 601 -4.68 -8.40 -14.97
C LEU A 601 -5.51 -9.57 -15.50
N LYS A 602 -4.98 -10.33 -16.47
CA LYS A 602 -5.61 -11.59 -16.93
C LYS A 602 -5.60 -12.67 -15.85
N THR A 603 -4.61 -12.61 -14.97
CA THR A 603 -4.40 -13.57 -13.90
C THR A 603 -5.31 -13.29 -12.69
N ILE A 604 -5.57 -12.02 -12.37
CA ILE A 604 -6.42 -11.56 -11.24
C ILE A 604 -7.94 -11.69 -11.57
N ASP A 605 -8.33 -12.75 -12.27
CA ASP A 605 -9.73 -13.03 -12.61
C ASP A 605 -10.53 -13.35 -11.33
N PRO A 606 -11.61 -12.59 -11.01
CA PRO A 606 -12.47 -12.86 -9.84
C PRO A 606 -13.02 -14.28 -9.78
N LYS A 607 -13.15 -14.96 -10.93
CA LYS A 607 -13.65 -16.34 -11.00
C LYS A 607 -12.57 -17.37 -10.64
N LYS A 608 -11.30 -16.97 -10.56
CA LYS A 608 -10.16 -17.82 -10.22
C LYS A 608 -9.73 -17.54 -8.78
N GLN A 609 -10.27 -18.31 -7.83
CA GLN A 609 -9.93 -18.19 -6.40
C GLN A 609 -8.48 -18.57 -6.07
N THR A 610 -7.83 -19.35 -6.93
CA THR A 610 -6.42 -19.74 -6.80
C THR A 610 -5.71 -19.52 -8.11
N ILE A 611 -4.62 -18.76 -8.07
CA ILE A 611 -3.80 -18.55 -9.24
C ILE A 611 -2.90 -19.78 -9.38
N SER A 612 -3.11 -20.60 -10.41
CA SER A 612 -2.28 -21.78 -10.67
C SER A 612 -0.83 -21.42 -11.01
N GLU A 613 -0.64 -20.25 -11.63
CA GLU A 613 0.67 -19.70 -12.02
C GLU A 613 1.04 -18.50 -11.13
N HIS A 614 2.30 -18.11 -11.10
CA HIS A 614 2.70 -16.85 -10.46
C HIS A 614 2.73 -15.76 -11.54
N SER A 615 2.45 -14.51 -11.15
CA SER A 615 2.64 -13.37 -12.04
C SER A 615 3.95 -12.66 -11.72
N LYS A 616 4.56 -12.04 -12.72
CA LYS A 616 5.74 -11.18 -12.55
C LYS A 616 5.53 -9.86 -13.27
N ILE A 617 6.15 -8.81 -12.74
CA ILE A 617 6.24 -7.49 -13.36
C ILE A 617 7.68 -7.06 -13.29
N ASP A 618 8.32 -7.01 -14.45
CA ASP A 618 9.66 -6.44 -14.57
C ASP A 618 9.54 -4.92 -14.74
N PHE A 619 10.48 -4.18 -14.17
CA PHE A 619 10.56 -2.73 -14.29
C PHE A 619 11.72 -2.30 -15.20
N LYS A 620 11.46 -1.31 -16.04
CA LYS A 620 12.43 -0.56 -16.82
C LYS A 620 13.04 0.54 -15.97
N ASN A 621 14.21 1.01 -16.40
CA ASN A 621 15.11 1.93 -15.70
C ASN A 621 15.85 1.27 -14.54
N SER A 622 16.99 1.85 -14.17
CA SER A 622 17.78 1.41 -13.03
C SER A 622 18.06 2.58 -12.12
N LEU A 623 17.84 2.40 -10.82
CA LEU A 623 18.25 3.37 -9.81
C LEU A 623 19.67 3.02 -9.34
N ALA A 624 20.67 3.78 -9.78
CA ALA A 624 22.07 3.53 -9.45
C ALA A 624 22.50 2.05 -9.67
N GLY A 625 22.16 1.50 -10.85
CA GLY A 625 22.48 0.12 -11.24
C GLY A 625 21.56 -0.97 -10.68
N ARG A 626 20.53 -0.61 -9.90
CA ARG A 626 19.57 -1.55 -9.30
C ARG A 626 18.44 -1.87 -10.26
N GLN A 627 18.14 -3.16 -10.41
CA GLN A 627 17.00 -3.69 -11.16
C GLN A 627 15.97 -4.26 -10.18
N VAL A 628 14.70 -4.14 -10.54
CA VAL A 628 13.58 -4.51 -9.67
C VAL A 628 12.57 -5.35 -10.43
N THR A 629 12.14 -6.44 -9.82
CA THR A 629 11.04 -7.29 -10.31
C THR A 629 10.07 -7.55 -9.16
N ILE A 630 8.77 -7.35 -9.39
CA ILE A 630 7.71 -7.77 -8.47
C ILE A 630 7.19 -9.13 -8.92
N HIS A 631 7.11 -10.07 -8.00
CA HIS A 631 6.39 -11.31 -8.19
C HIS A 631 5.13 -11.34 -7.33
N TYR A 632 4.00 -11.69 -7.94
CA TYR A 632 2.72 -11.87 -7.26
C TYR A 632 2.41 -13.36 -7.15
N GLN A 633 2.19 -13.81 -5.91
CA GLN A 633 1.93 -15.19 -5.53
C GLN A 633 2.98 -16.17 -6.12
N LYS A 634 4.28 -15.88 -6.00
CA LYS A 634 5.37 -16.81 -6.41
C LYS A 634 5.67 -17.79 -5.29
N SER A 635 5.71 -19.09 -5.61
CA SER A 635 6.09 -20.12 -4.64
C SER A 635 7.60 -20.13 -4.42
N ILE A 636 8.02 -20.17 -3.16
CA ILE A 636 9.44 -20.27 -2.77
C ILE A 636 9.83 -21.75 -2.59
N ALA A 637 8.91 -22.55 -2.05
CA ALA A 637 9.02 -24.00 -1.87
C ALA A 637 7.61 -24.62 -1.81
N GLU A 638 7.49 -25.95 -1.81
CA GLU A 638 6.21 -26.64 -1.68
C GLU A 638 5.37 -26.07 -0.52
N ARG A 639 4.14 -25.62 -0.83
CA ARG A 639 3.18 -25.02 0.11
C ARG A 639 3.63 -23.70 0.78
N LYS A 640 4.75 -23.11 0.37
CA LYS A 640 5.22 -21.78 0.82
C LYS A 640 5.05 -20.76 -0.30
N ARG A 641 4.03 -19.92 -0.16
CA ARG A 641 3.63 -18.92 -1.17
C ARG A 641 3.26 -17.61 -0.47
N PRO A 642 4.18 -16.64 -0.36
CA PRO A 642 3.83 -15.30 0.06
C PRO A 642 3.03 -14.57 -1.02
N ASP A 643 2.38 -13.48 -0.65
CA ASP A 643 1.58 -12.67 -1.59
C ASP A 643 2.50 -11.94 -2.57
N PHE A 644 3.59 -11.33 -2.09
CA PHE A 644 4.52 -10.57 -2.92
C PHE A 644 5.99 -10.91 -2.63
N ILE A 645 6.80 -10.91 -3.68
CA ILE A 645 8.25 -10.93 -3.60
C ILE A 645 8.78 -9.79 -4.47
N LEU A 646 9.36 -8.77 -3.84
CA LEU A 646 10.11 -7.72 -4.51
C LEU A 646 11.58 -8.16 -4.60
N GLU A 647 11.98 -8.60 -5.79
CA GLU A 647 13.34 -9.01 -6.10
C GLU A 647 14.15 -7.78 -6.52
N VAL A 648 15.24 -7.50 -5.81
CA VAL A 648 16.14 -6.38 -6.11
C VAL A 648 17.53 -6.93 -6.42
N THR A 649 18.06 -6.58 -7.59
CA THR A 649 19.36 -7.03 -8.07
C THR A 649 20.30 -5.87 -8.36
N CYS A 650 21.54 -5.95 -7.88
CA CYS A 650 22.63 -5.03 -8.21
C CYS A 650 23.97 -5.78 -8.18
N ASN A 651 24.83 -5.57 -9.18
CA ASN A 651 26.20 -6.12 -9.24
C ASN A 651 26.29 -7.63 -8.89
N ASN A 652 25.44 -8.46 -9.52
CA ASN A 652 25.32 -9.92 -9.30
C ASN A 652 24.85 -10.37 -7.91
N ARG A 653 24.39 -9.43 -7.06
CA ARG A 653 23.73 -9.74 -5.80
C ARG A 653 22.24 -9.50 -5.93
N THR A 654 21.47 -10.48 -5.46
CA THR A 654 20.00 -10.42 -5.44
C THR A 654 19.51 -10.63 -4.02
N ILE A 655 18.56 -9.79 -3.61
CA ILE A 655 17.79 -9.94 -2.37
C ILE A 655 16.30 -9.98 -2.70
N ASN A 656 15.53 -10.59 -1.79
CA ASN A 656 14.09 -10.72 -1.88
C ASN A 656 13.45 -10.06 -0.68
N LEU A 657 12.70 -8.99 -0.90
CA LEU A 657 11.80 -8.45 0.10
C LEU A 657 10.45 -9.16 -0.05
N ILE A 658 10.15 -10.05 0.88
CA ILE A 658 8.93 -10.85 0.96
C ILE A 658 7.89 -10.04 1.73
N LEU A 659 6.77 -9.76 1.08
CA LEU A 659 5.67 -9.00 1.65
C LEU A 659 4.40 -9.86 1.65
N ASP A 660 3.64 -9.84 2.73
CA ASP A 660 2.38 -10.57 2.88
C ASP A 660 1.32 -9.63 3.47
N ALA A 661 0.16 -9.54 2.82
CA ALA A 661 -0.91 -8.62 3.21
C ALA A 661 -1.88 -9.31 4.18
N LYS A 662 -2.02 -8.74 5.38
CA LYS A 662 -2.92 -9.23 6.43
C LYS A 662 -4.00 -8.21 6.74
N PHE A 663 -5.21 -8.47 6.26
CA PHE A 663 -6.40 -7.69 6.64
C PHE A 663 -7.03 -8.24 7.92
N LYS A 664 -6.52 -7.81 9.08
CA LYS A 664 -6.99 -8.23 10.42
C LYS A 664 -6.92 -7.06 11.40
N ASN A 665 -7.83 -7.05 12.37
CA ASN A 665 -7.68 -6.20 13.55
C ASN A 665 -6.75 -6.88 14.58
N TYR A 666 -5.63 -6.23 14.88
CA TYR A 666 -4.61 -6.68 15.83
C TYR A 666 -4.87 -6.22 17.28
N ASN A 667 -5.83 -5.32 17.51
CA ASN A 667 -6.18 -4.81 18.85
C ASN A 667 -6.83 -5.87 19.76
N TYR A 668 -7.46 -6.92 19.20
CA TYR A 668 -8.34 -7.83 19.95
C TYR A 668 -8.02 -9.33 19.81
N LYS A 669 -7.00 -9.73 19.04
CA LYS A 669 -6.81 -11.15 18.63
C LYS A 669 -5.49 -11.78 19.08
N LYS A 670 -4.39 -11.27 18.54
CA LYS A 670 -3.02 -11.77 18.72
C LYS A 670 -2.13 -10.66 18.18
N SER A 671 -1.08 -10.26 18.87
CA SER A 671 -0.18 -9.22 18.34
C SER A 671 0.40 -9.61 16.98
N ILE A 672 0.53 -8.63 16.09
CA ILE A 672 1.14 -8.79 14.77
C ILE A 672 2.59 -9.25 14.85
N VAL A 673 3.26 -8.96 15.98
CA VAL A 673 4.58 -9.47 16.33
C VAL A 673 4.68 -10.98 16.14
N TYR A 674 3.76 -11.74 16.74
CA TYR A 674 3.85 -13.19 16.73
C TYR A 674 3.59 -13.74 15.34
N GLU A 675 2.70 -13.09 14.59
CA GLU A 675 2.45 -13.44 13.18
C GLU A 675 3.68 -13.15 12.31
N THR A 676 4.42 -12.08 12.61
CA THR A 676 5.68 -11.74 11.93
C THR A 676 6.75 -12.79 12.20
N MET A 677 6.87 -13.28 13.44
CA MET A 677 7.77 -14.39 13.77
C MET A 677 7.41 -15.67 13.02
N ASP A 678 6.12 -16.05 13.06
CA ASP A 678 5.61 -17.22 12.35
C ASP A 678 5.92 -17.12 10.85
N MET A 679 5.77 -15.93 10.26
CA MET A 679 6.14 -15.68 8.87
C MET A 679 7.63 -15.73 8.60
N ASN A 680 8.48 -15.17 9.47
CA ASN A 680 9.93 -15.22 9.30
C ASN A 680 10.42 -16.67 9.37
N ASN A 681 9.89 -17.47 10.30
CA ASN A 681 10.18 -18.91 10.36
C ASN A 681 9.72 -19.64 9.08
N LYS A 682 8.65 -19.16 8.45
CA LYS A 682 8.12 -19.75 7.22
C LYS A 682 8.95 -19.36 5.98
N TYR A 683 9.33 -18.10 5.82
CA TYR A 683 9.83 -17.52 4.57
C TYR A 683 11.26 -16.95 4.64
N GLY A 684 11.80 -16.75 5.85
CA GLY A 684 13.13 -16.17 6.08
C GLY A 684 14.26 -17.04 5.54
N GLY A 685 15.44 -16.42 5.37
CA GLY A 685 16.64 -17.08 4.85
C GLY A 685 17.70 -16.08 4.37
N ASP A 686 18.82 -16.57 3.84
CA ASP A 686 20.01 -15.75 3.54
C ASP A 686 19.77 -14.55 2.62
N LYS A 687 18.82 -14.66 1.68
CA LYS A 687 18.46 -13.57 0.75
C LYS A 687 17.06 -13.00 0.97
N ASN A 688 16.32 -13.51 1.95
CA ASN A 688 14.90 -13.19 2.14
C ASN A 688 14.71 -12.31 3.37
N TYR A 689 13.97 -11.22 3.19
CA TYR A 689 13.61 -10.25 4.23
C TYR A 689 12.09 -10.16 4.32
N VAL A 690 11.49 -10.40 5.48
CA VAL A 690 10.06 -10.77 5.60
C VAL A 690 9.25 -9.68 6.31
N PHE A 691 8.31 -9.05 5.63
CA PHE A 691 7.46 -8.02 6.24
C PHE A 691 5.96 -8.28 6.04
N ILE A 692 5.16 -7.92 7.04
CA ILE A 692 3.70 -7.92 6.96
C ILE A 692 3.20 -6.52 6.63
N LEU A 693 2.27 -6.42 5.68
CA LEU A 693 1.49 -5.23 5.38
C LEU A 693 0.13 -5.36 6.07
N HIS A 694 -0.26 -4.39 6.89
CA HIS A 694 -1.53 -4.45 7.64
C HIS A 694 -2.22 -3.08 7.75
N PRO A 695 -3.55 -3.03 7.89
CA PRO A 695 -4.32 -1.78 7.81
C PRO A 695 -4.45 -0.99 9.13
N CYS A 696 -4.03 -1.52 10.27
CA CYS A 696 -4.36 -0.98 11.59
C CYS A 696 -3.18 -0.96 12.56
N LYS A 697 -3.18 -0.10 13.58
CA LYS A 697 -2.18 -0.18 14.65
C LYS A 697 -2.31 -1.48 15.45
N ASP A 698 -1.21 -1.88 16.09
CA ASP A 698 -1.24 -2.92 17.11
C ASP A 698 -1.38 -2.28 18.50
N GLY A 699 -2.58 -2.39 19.09
CA GLY A 699 -2.90 -1.88 20.42
C GLY A 699 -2.27 -2.65 21.58
N THR A 700 -1.75 -3.87 21.36
CA THR A 700 -1.20 -4.71 22.46
C THR A 700 0.21 -4.33 22.89
N PHE A 701 0.92 -3.50 22.12
CA PHE A 701 2.33 -3.15 22.36
C PHE A 701 2.62 -1.64 22.40
N GLU A 702 1.61 -0.76 22.47
CA GLU A 702 1.80 0.70 22.42
C GLU A 702 2.69 1.28 23.53
N GLU A 703 2.80 0.62 24.69
CA GLU A 703 3.57 1.10 25.85
C GLU A 703 5.00 0.53 25.97
N ARG A 704 5.42 -0.41 25.09
CA ARG A 704 6.79 -0.96 25.15
C ARG A 704 7.77 -0.06 24.39
N ASN A 705 9.06 -0.13 24.75
CA ASN A 705 10.19 0.66 24.21
C ASN A 705 10.39 0.47 22.67
N ILE A 706 9.48 0.97 21.85
CA ILE A 706 9.49 0.81 20.40
C ILE A 706 10.47 1.82 19.79
N LYS A 707 11.51 1.33 19.11
CA LYS A 707 12.39 2.19 18.30
C LYS A 707 11.90 2.20 16.86
N TYR A 708 11.47 3.38 16.40
CA TYR A 708 11.42 3.66 14.96
C TYR A 708 12.82 3.45 14.41
N THR A 709 12.98 2.54 13.45
CA THR A 709 14.24 2.53 12.70
C THR A 709 14.15 3.61 11.64
N ASN A 710 15.18 4.46 11.56
CA ASN A 710 15.31 5.45 10.50
C ASN A 710 15.51 4.82 9.11
N HIS A 711 15.47 3.48 9.02
CA HIS A 711 15.86 2.72 7.86
C HIS A 711 14.73 1.87 7.26
N GLY A 712 13.56 1.70 7.90
CA GLY A 712 12.38 1.06 7.30
C GLY A 712 11.70 0.03 8.21
N GLY A 713 10.37 0.11 8.34
CA GLY A 713 9.56 -0.65 9.30
C GLY A 713 9.08 0.19 10.48
N GLU A 714 7.80 0.10 10.87
CA GLU A 714 7.27 0.89 12.00
C GLU A 714 7.72 0.35 13.36
N ARG A 715 7.79 -0.99 13.52
CA ARG A 715 8.02 -1.62 14.83
C ARG A 715 8.82 -2.93 14.67
N ILE A 716 9.83 -3.13 15.52
CA ILE A 716 10.62 -4.37 15.63
C ILE A 716 10.31 -4.99 16.99
N PHE A 717 10.16 -6.32 17.05
CA PHE A 717 9.88 -7.02 18.29
C PHE A 717 11.10 -7.18 19.19
N TYR A 718 10.88 -7.09 20.50
CA TYR A 718 11.82 -7.44 21.56
C TYR A 718 11.36 -8.76 22.21
N GLY A 719 12.23 -9.77 22.29
CA GLY A 719 11.96 -10.98 23.06
C GLY A 719 11.65 -10.71 24.54
N GLU A 720 11.05 -11.66 25.23
CA GLU A 720 10.86 -11.62 26.69
C GLU A 720 12.01 -12.36 27.40
N GLY A 721 12.52 -11.82 28.52
CA GLY A 721 13.61 -12.43 29.31
C GLY A 721 15.03 -12.16 28.78
N ASP A 722 15.96 -13.12 28.95
CA ASP A 722 17.37 -13.03 28.54
C ASP A 722 17.58 -12.85 27.01
N GLU A 723 16.51 -12.95 26.22
CA GLU A 723 16.46 -12.61 24.79
C GLU A 723 16.37 -11.09 24.51
N GLN A 724 16.46 -10.24 25.54
CA GLN A 724 16.57 -8.78 25.42
C GLN A 724 17.85 -8.30 24.71
N GLN A 725 18.77 -9.19 24.35
CA GLN A 725 19.90 -8.80 23.52
C GLN A 725 19.44 -8.55 22.09
N ILE A 726 19.67 -7.32 21.64
CA ILE A 726 19.61 -6.94 20.24
C ILE A 726 20.39 -7.97 19.40
N LYS A 727 19.69 -8.81 18.63
CA LYS A 727 20.32 -9.59 17.57
C LYS A 727 20.36 -8.73 16.32
N PHE A 728 21.54 -8.20 16.05
CA PHE A 728 21.83 -7.60 14.76
C PHE A 728 21.87 -8.69 13.69
N PRO A 729 21.29 -8.45 12.50
CA PRO A 729 20.58 -7.22 12.09
C PRO A 729 19.12 -7.03 12.49
N PHE A 730 18.78 -5.74 12.68
CA PHE A 730 17.44 -5.20 12.92
C PHE A 730 16.44 -5.25 11.74
N HIS A 731 16.81 -5.75 10.56
CA HIS A 731 16.05 -5.52 9.33
C HIS A 731 15.64 -6.80 8.59
N GLU A 732 15.78 -7.98 9.21
CA GLU A 732 15.43 -9.26 8.58
C GLU A 732 13.94 -9.48 8.46
N TYR A 733 13.17 -9.03 9.44
CA TYR A 733 11.72 -9.15 9.43
C TYR A 733 11.03 -8.05 10.25
N GLY A 734 9.77 -7.76 9.93
CA GLY A 734 8.99 -6.73 10.61
C GLY A 734 7.57 -6.59 10.08
N TYR A 735 6.93 -5.48 10.40
CA TYR A 735 5.61 -5.13 9.89
C TYR A 735 5.46 -3.63 9.68
N ILE A 736 4.57 -3.24 8.77
CA ILE A 736 4.24 -1.84 8.49
C ILE A 736 2.73 -1.63 8.38
N GLU A 737 2.23 -0.58 9.05
CA GLU A 737 0.90 -0.06 8.78
C GLU A 737 0.88 0.54 7.36
N LEU A 738 -0.05 0.04 6.55
CA LEU A 738 -0.25 0.46 5.18
C LEU A 738 -1.74 0.63 4.91
N LYS A 739 -2.15 1.88 4.70
CA LYS A 739 -3.53 2.30 4.43
C LYS A 739 -3.56 3.43 3.39
N PRO A 740 -4.72 3.69 2.74
CA PRO A 740 -4.85 4.77 1.75
C PRO A 740 -4.32 6.10 2.28
N ASN A 741 -3.60 6.87 1.46
CA ASN A 741 -2.89 8.10 1.80
C ASN A 741 -1.68 7.98 2.76
N PHE A 742 -1.38 6.80 3.32
CA PHE A 742 -0.23 6.57 4.20
C PHE A 742 0.76 5.57 3.57
N THR A 743 1.52 6.03 2.57
CA THR A 743 2.48 5.17 1.82
C THR A 743 3.94 5.40 2.21
N ASP A 744 4.24 6.35 3.09
CA ASP A 744 5.62 6.72 3.44
C ASP A 744 6.38 5.59 4.16
N THR A 745 5.68 4.75 4.93
CA THR A 745 6.24 3.54 5.56
C THR A 745 6.70 2.54 4.51
N LEU A 746 5.88 2.29 3.49
CA LEU A 746 6.22 1.44 2.36
C LEU A 746 7.39 2.01 1.54
N LYS A 747 7.39 3.33 1.27
CA LYS A 747 8.51 4.01 0.58
C LYS A 747 9.83 3.79 1.34
N LYS A 748 9.82 3.98 2.66
CA LYS A 748 11.01 3.75 3.49
C LYS A 748 11.47 2.30 3.44
N LEU A 749 10.53 1.35 3.53
CA LEU A 749 10.84 -0.09 3.45
C LEU A 749 11.47 -0.47 2.09
N ILE A 750 10.94 0.06 0.99
CA ILE A 750 11.50 -0.17 -0.35
C ILE A 750 12.87 0.51 -0.49
N ALA A 751 13.03 1.76 -0.01
CA ALA A 751 14.33 2.44 -0.01
C ALA A 751 15.40 1.65 0.78
N MET A 752 15.01 1.04 1.91
CA MET A 752 15.87 0.15 2.69
C MET A 752 16.44 -0.99 1.85
N SER A 753 15.60 -1.60 1.01
CA SER A 753 16.00 -2.70 0.14
C SER A 753 17.01 -2.26 -0.93
N PHE A 754 16.98 -1.00 -1.33
CA PHE A 754 17.94 -0.46 -2.28
C PHE A 754 19.29 -0.18 -1.63
N GLU A 755 19.34 0.36 -0.41
CA GLU A 755 20.61 0.72 0.23
C GLU A 755 21.14 -0.37 1.18
N TYR A 756 20.48 -0.55 2.32
CA TYR A 756 21.02 -1.28 3.48
C TYR A 756 21.05 -2.79 3.29
N LEU A 757 20.04 -3.37 2.64
CA LEU A 757 19.96 -4.82 2.52
C LEU A 757 20.90 -5.38 1.44
N LEU A 758 21.34 -4.53 0.51
CA LEU A 758 22.02 -4.93 -0.71
C LEU A 758 23.53 -4.65 -0.67
N GLU A 759 23.98 -3.61 0.03
CA GLU A 759 25.40 -3.24 0.11
C GLU A 759 26.19 -4.10 1.10
N PRO A 760 27.29 -4.80 0.72
CA PRO A 760 28.04 -5.69 1.62
C PRO A 760 28.68 -5.00 2.83
N SER A 761 29.06 -3.72 2.69
CA SER A 761 29.70 -2.89 3.71
C SER A 761 28.73 -2.26 4.71
N ARG A 762 27.43 -2.32 4.41
CA ARG A 762 26.32 -1.84 5.26
C ARG A 762 25.25 -2.92 5.45
N ASN A 763 25.61 -4.16 5.10
CA ASN A 763 24.69 -5.28 5.07
C ASN A 763 24.29 -5.56 6.50
N ALA A 764 22.99 -5.49 6.74
CA ALA A 764 22.38 -5.87 7.99
C ALA A 764 23.02 -7.18 8.55
N LYS A 765 23.19 -8.22 7.73
CA LYS A 765 23.67 -9.54 8.17
C LYS A 765 25.14 -9.61 8.60
N LYS A 766 25.92 -8.54 8.40
CA LYS A 766 27.36 -8.50 8.68
C LYS A 766 27.79 -7.40 9.65
N ASP A 767 26.94 -6.41 9.93
CA ASP A 767 27.25 -5.32 10.85
C ASP A 767 26.89 -5.69 12.30
N ASN A 768 27.87 -6.21 13.05
CA ASN A 768 27.85 -6.34 14.52
C ASN A 768 28.28 -5.04 15.24
N LYS A 769 28.55 -3.96 14.51
CA LYS A 769 29.03 -2.70 15.09
C LYS A 769 27.87 -1.76 15.37
N TYR A 770 27.82 -1.26 16.60
CA TYR A 770 27.00 -0.12 17.00
C TYR A 770 27.20 1.04 16.00
N MET A 771 26.22 1.28 15.13
CA MET A 771 26.21 2.51 14.35
C MET A 771 25.91 3.66 15.32
N THR A 772 26.88 4.55 15.46
CA THR A 772 26.72 5.76 16.28
C THR A 772 25.68 6.69 15.65
N GLN A 773 24.98 7.47 16.47
CA GLN A 773 23.98 8.47 16.05
C GLN A 773 24.46 9.40 14.91
N ASN A 774 25.77 9.62 14.78
CA ASN A 774 26.38 10.41 13.72
C ASN A 774 26.39 9.74 12.33
N GLN A 775 26.33 8.41 12.24
CA GLN A 775 26.16 7.69 10.96
C GLN A 775 24.70 7.73 10.49
N ILE A 776 23.75 7.81 11.44
CA ILE A 776 22.31 7.90 11.20
C ILE A 776 21.92 9.25 10.57
N MET A 777 22.61 10.34 10.92
CA MET A 777 22.35 11.68 10.37
C MET A 777 22.93 11.94 8.98
N LYS A 778 23.89 11.14 8.51
CA LYS A 778 24.56 11.37 7.21
C LYS A 778 23.82 10.82 5.99
N CYS A 779 22.69 10.15 6.18
CA CYS A 779 21.97 9.48 5.08
C CYS A 779 20.84 10.32 4.46
N PHE A 780 20.66 11.59 4.87
CA PHE A 780 19.65 12.49 4.30
C PHE A 780 20.17 13.92 4.10
N VAL A 781 21.34 14.06 3.46
CA VAL A 781 21.78 15.31 2.81
C VAL A 781 22.08 15.04 1.35
#